data_AF-A0A3M1K573-F1
#
_entry.id   AF-A0A3M1K573-F1
#
_cell.length_a   1.000
_cell.length_b   1.000
_cell.length_c   1.000
_cell.angle_alpha   90.00
_cell.angle_beta   90.00
_cell.angle_gamma   90.00
#
_symmetry.space_group_name_H-M   'P 1'
#
loop_
_entity.id
_entity.type
_entity.pdbx_description
1 polymer ?
#
loop_
_entity_poly.entity_id
_entity_poly.type
_entity_poly.pdbx_seq_one_letter_code
_entity_poly.pdbx_strand_id
1 'polypeptide(L)'
;MDRAGDAGALRVDAEADVLTLNGEDKNGPYAIYAALVLPDDTSVELSAESTAIQAIFVGLGYMASQPVTRWSLIRSEIAATPEVGEFATVLAERLDRNPRAFAAFEDGRLLDAYGAALAAAAERVATTLQSTTGLAPAVPDFKPAQEQEGVRLEPIEPADIDLQNDTKLYMSARVVAADGTEIRPHIRHPWDSNIIGPQGWGLLFIASSTNVPVAGRDSTFEIITAGARGNSADGYVRSYLVGRLVLDGVVLPLFNEFMLKKLLGQKLRSQDAASILIDLIGPDKWNGVIQSIISNPNGMMRTVKKRIFDVIVDQFLASCLQLPPGDACQAFAKVVARGLGWLTPEAVLKKLSAQVAKQIAVYITPYLGQIKAAWEGLGAVNTFGSVVLSATDMLSTSGQINFELDYPLDIQSVQPACLAPDPDGKPVKLYVNGRGFNPVPQGSLFWKKTVKPEVSLGRADGDPVYIRPDGSAMTVEFATGDLSDGEYHLVVRHQNQTVESDAVIQVAADSIQATGLEPAKGAAGTRVRIYGCGFSTRLGDHTVTFAGKDGRVNAPVLAATPAFLVVSVPKDAVSGDVIVTVGDRTSEPLPFEVEEANVTITYGDCGAANDDTFALYVDGAVVSSMPAPSRPFPVAVNVSTGAHTVSLLGITAPDDVGTYCIEFSGNVTVRSGPSLSGDDLTAGVRKTWQIDVGAGTGSAKPGPASIRGQTKPGLDG
;
A
#
# COMPACT_ATOMS: atom_id res chain seq x y z
N MET A 1 -25.28 41.39 -29.56
CA MET A 1 -26.75 41.55 -29.67
C MET A 1 -27.18 42.72 -28.81
N ASP A 2 -28.22 43.43 -29.24
CA ASP A 2 -28.66 44.76 -28.81
C ASP A 2 -29.00 44.91 -27.31
N ARG A 3 -28.91 46.16 -26.85
CA ARG A 3 -29.33 46.63 -25.52
C ARG A 3 -30.83 46.38 -25.28
N ALA A 4 -31.17 45.61 -24.24
CA ALA A 4 -32.07 46.03 -23.16
C ALA A 4 -32.32 44.87 -22.18
N GLY A 5 -32.03 45.12 -20.89
CA GLY A 5 -32.83 44.69 -19.74
C GLY A 5 -33.43 43.29 -19.75
N ASP A 6 -32.61 42.28 -19.49
CA ASP A 6 -32.91 41.24 -18.51
C ASP A 6 -31.58 40.65 -18.06
N ALA A 7 -31.30 40.69 -16.75
CA ALA A 7 -30.14 40.05 -16.15
C ALA A 7 -30.36 38.52 -16.09
N GLY A 8 -30.68 37.92 -17.24
CA GLY A 8 -31.00 36.52 -17.41
C GLY A 8 -29.80 35.78 -18.00
N ALA A 9 -29.36 34.75 -17.29
CA ALA A 9 -28.22 33.96 -17.68
C ALA A 9 -28.37 33.31 -19.07
N LEU A 10 -27.25 33.19 -19.79
CA LEU A 10 -27.22 32.66 -21.15
C LEU A 10 -26.77 31.20 -21.14
N ARG A 11 -27.62 30.29 -21.63
CA ARG A 11 -27.29 28.86 -21.75
C ARG A 11 -26.72 28.56 -23.14
N VAL A 12 -25.59 27.85 -23.19
CA VAL A 12 -24.85 27.55 -24.43
C VAL A 12 -24.47 26.07 -24.48
N ASP A 13 -24.44 25.47 -25.68
CA ASP A 13 -24.02 24.09 -25.90
C ASP A 13 -22.52 23.91 -25.58
N ALA A 14 -22.17 22.79 -24.94
CA ALA A 14 -20.83 22.52 -24.42
C ALA A 14 -19.90 21.94 -25.50
N GLU A 15 -19.15 22.80 -26.21
CA GLU A 15 -18.22 22.37 -27.29
C GLU A 15 -16.72 22.64 -27.00
N ALA A 16 -16.37 23.24 -25.87
CA ALA A 16 -14.98 23.58 -25.48
C ALA A 16 -14.77 23.54 -23.96
N ASP A 17 -13.52 23.31 -23.49
CA ASP A 17 -13.17 23.17 -22.05
C ASP A 17 -13.51 24.40 -21.19
N VAL A 18 -13.52 25.59 -21.81
CA VAL A 18 -13.94 26.85 -21.20
C VAL A 18 -14.77 27.61 -22.22
N LEU A 19 -15.97 28.04 -21.83
CA LEU A 19 -16.80 28.92 -22.63
C LEU A 19 -16.72 30.34 -22.05
N THR A 20 -16.60 31.33 -22.93
CA THR A 20 -16.49 32.74 -22.54
C THR A 20 -17.35 33.62 -23.44
N LEU A 21 -18.23 34.42 -22.84
CA LEU A 21 -18.95 35.49 -23.52
C LEU A 21 -18.06 36.74 -23.55
N ASN A 22 -17.72 37.22 -24.74
CA ASN A 22 -16.86 38.39 -24.94
C ASN A 22 -17.65 39.60 -25.47
N GLY A 23 -17.22 40.80 -25.10
CA GLY A 23 -17.63 42.08 -25.68
C GLY A 23 -16.45 42.81 -26.34
N GLU A 24 -16.74 43.85 -27.13
CA GLU A 24 -15.71 44.66 -27.79
C GLU A 24 -16.10 46.14 -27.74
N ASP A 25 -15.13 47.00 -27.40
CA ASP A 25 -15.29 48.45 -27.46
C ASP A 25 -14.03 49.13 -28.04
N LYS A 26 -14.01 50.47 -28.01
CA LYS A 26 -12.92 51.32 -28.52
C LYS A 26 -11.51 51.05 -27.96
N ASN A 27 -11.37 50.29 -26.86
CA ASN A 27 -10.06 49.87 -26.33
C ASN A 27 -9.77 48.36 -26.49
N GLY A 28 -10.53 47.64 -27.35
CA GLY A 28 -10.33 46.23 -27.69
C GLY A 28 -11.30 45.24 -27.02
N PRO A 29 -11.18 43.93 -27.32
CA PRO A 29 -12.07 42.90 -26.80
C PRO A 29 -11.89 42.66 -25.29
N TYR A 30 -12.94 42.25 -24.59
CA TYR A 30 -12.94 41.92 -23.16
C TYR A 30 -13.93 40.80 -22.84
N ALA A 31 -13.64 39.99 -21.82
CA ALA A 31 -14.53 38.92 -21.35
C ALA A 31 -15.59 39.46 -20.38
N ILE A 32 -16.83 38.99 -20.52
CA ILE A 32 -17.99 39.39 -19.71
C ILE A 32 -18.34 38.27 -18.71
N TYR A 33 -18.60 37.05 -19.19
CA TYR A 33 -18.86 35.88 -18.35
C TYR A 33 -18.10 34.66 -18.86
N ALA A 34 -17.75 33.74 -17.96
CA ALA A 34 -17.13 32.47 -18.28
C ALA A 34 -17.79 31.31 -17.52
N ALA A 35 -17.62 30.09 -18.02
CA ALA A 35 -17.98 28.87 -17.32
C ALA A 35 -16.95 27.77 -17.59
N LEU A 36 -16.75 26.92 -16.60
CA LEU A 36 -15.97 25.69 -16.71
C LEU A 36 -16.86 24.60 -17.30
N VAL A 37 -16.42 24.00 -18.41
CA VAL A 37 -17.10 22.90 -19.06
C VAL A 37 -16.39 21.59 -18.70
N LEU A 38 -17.14 20.63 -18.19
CA LEU A 38 -16.65 19.30 -17.85
C LEU A 38 -17.12 18.27 -18.89
N PRO A 39 -16.44 17.13 -19.04
CA PRO A 39 -16.77 16.13 -20.07
C PRO A 39 -18.22 15.60 -20.04
N ASP A 40 -18.88 15.68 -18.88
CA ASP A 40 -20.26 15.21 -18.70
C ASP A 40 -21.31 16.30 -18.98
N ASP A 41 -20.90 17.54 -19.28
CA ASP A 41 -21.82 18.64 -19.54
C ASP A 41 -22.37 18.57 -20.97
N THR A 42 -23.69 18.65 -21.09
CA THR A 42 -24.37 18.79 -22.39
C THR A 42 -24.65 20.25 -22.75
N SER A 43 -24.70 21.13 -21.74
CA SER A 43 -24.86 22.58 -21.87
C SER A 43 -24.40 23.25 -20.58
N VAL A 44 -23.85 24.47 -20.66
CA VAL A 44 -23.47 25.27 -19.48
C VAL A 44 -24.14 26.64 -19.51
N GLU A 45 -24.30 27.22 -18.33
CA GLU A 45 -24.84 28.56 -18.14
C GLU A 45 -23.70 29.57 -17.94
N LEU A 46 -23.75 30.70 -18.65
CA LEU A 46 -22.82 31.82 -18.49
C LEU A 46 -23.47 32.90 -17.63
N SER A 47 -22.96 33.06 -16.41
CA SER A 47 -23.41 34.02 -15.40
C SER A 47 -22.24 34.48 -14.52
N ALA A 48 -22.48 35.43 -13.61
CA ALA A 48 -21.49 35.83 -12.63
C ALA A 48 -21.11 34.66 -11.69
N GLU A 49 -22.07 33.77 -11.42
CA GLU A 49 -21.88 32.57 -10.60
C GLU A 49 -21.02 31.53 -11.30
N SER A 50 -21.31 31.21 -12.56
CA SER A 50 -20.46 30.29 -13.34
C SER A 50 -19.05 30.83 -13.52
N THR A 51 -18.90 32.15 -13.61
CA THR A 51 -17.61 32.84 -13.74
C THR A 51 -16.84 32.78 -12.43
N ALA A 52 -17.52 32.97 -11.29
CA ALA A 52 -16.93 32.83 -9.97
C ALA A 52 -16.46 31.39 -9.73
N ILE A 53 -17.30 30.40 -10.01
CA ILE A 53 -16.96 28.98 -9.87
C ILE A 53 -15.76 28.62 -10.75
N GLN A 54 -15.75 29.07 -12.01
CA GLN A 54 -14.63 28.81 -12.92
C GLN A 54 -13.34 29.47 -12.44
N ALA A 55 -13.39 30.72 -11.98
CA ALA A 55 -12.23 31.42 -11.43
C ALA A 55 -11.67 30.71 -10.19
N ILE A 56 -12.53 30.23 -9.29
CA ILE A 56 -12.13 29.51 -8.08
C ILE A 56 -11.60 28.11 -8.43
N PHE A 57 -12.26 27.38 -9.32
CA PHE A 57 -11.80 26.07 -9.78
C PHE A 57 -10.41 26.14 -10.43
N VAL A 58 -10.17 27.14 -11.28
CA VAL A 58 -8.86 27.41 -11.87
C VAL A 58 -7.87 27.89 -10.81
N GLY A 59 -8.29 28.77 -9.91
CA GLY A 59 -7.46 29.31 -8.83
C GLY A 59 -6.96 28.25 -7.83
N LEU A 60 -7.73 27.20 -7.59
CA LEU A 60 -7.35 26.06 -6.76
C LEU A 60 -6.40 25.08 -7.47
N GLY A 61 -6.29 25.15 -8.80
CA GLY A 61 -5.34 24.35 -9.58
C GLY A 61 -5.67 22.85 -9.69
N TYR A 62 -6.88 22.42 -9.31
CA TYR A 62 -7.26 21.00 -9.29
C TYR A 62 -7.32 20.32 -10.66
N MET A 63 -7.38 21.09 -11.75
CA MET A 63 -7.24 20.57 -13.12
C MET A 63 -5.91 19.84 -13.34
N ALA A 64 -4.87 20.19 -12.58
CA ALA A 64 -3.55 19.59 -12.71
C ALA A 64 -3.27 18.49 -11.67
N SER A 65 -4.04 18.43 -10.57
CA SER A 65 -3.72 17.59 -9.40
C SER A 65 -4.77 16.53 -9.07
N GLN A 66 -5.94 16.51 -9.73
CA GLN A 66 -7.00 15.53 -9.52
C GLN A 66 -7.44 14.89 -10.85
N PRO A 67 -7.75 13.58 -10.87
CA PRO A 67 -8.24 12.92 -12.08
C PRO A 67 -9.54 13.58 -12.54
N VAL A 68 -9.75 13.64 -13.86
CA VAL A 68 -10.91 14.29 -14.51
C VAL A 68 -12.25 13.77 -13.96
N THR A 69 -12.30 12.51 -13.54
CA THR A 69 -13.48 11.87 -12.90
C THR A 69 -13.93 12.54 -11.60
N ARG A 70 -13.07 13.35 -10.95
CA ARG A 70 -13.39 14.07 -9.71
C ARG A 70 -13.78 15.53 -9.93
N TRP A 71 -13.64 16.05 -11.14
CA TRP A 71 -13.86 17.48 -11.42
C TRP A 71 -15.32 17.89 -11.23
N SER A 72 -16.27 17.00 -11.51
CA SER A 72 -17.70 17.26 -11.28
C SER A 72 -18.02 17.46 -9.79
N LEU A 73 -17.48 16.59 -8.94
CA LEU A 73 -17.57 16.71 -7.48
C LEU A 73 -16.92 18.00 -6.97
N ILE A 74 -15.69 18.29 -7.42
CA ILE A 74 -14.96 19.49 -7.01
C ILE A 74 -15.72 20.75 -7.41
N ARG A 75 -16.25 20.81 -8.64
CA ARG A 75 -17.08 21.92 -9.12
C ARG A 75 -18.34 22.09 -8.28
N SER A 76 -19.00 21.00 -7.88
CA SER A 76 -20.19 21.08 -7.02
C SER A 76 -19.86 21.59 -5.62
N GLU A 77 -18.70 21.22 -5.07
CA GLU A 77 -18.29 21.69 -3.75
C GLU A 77 -17.90 23.18 -3.75
N ILE A 78 -17.27 23.65 -4.83
CA ILE A 78 -17.00 25.08 -5.03
C ILE A 78 -18.32 25.85 -5.16
N ALA A 79 -19.25 25.37 -5.97
CA ALA A 79 -20.55 26.00 -6.16
C ALA A 79 -21.36 26.10 -4.86
N ALA A 80 -21.28 25.08 -3.99
CA ALA A 80 -21.97 25.07 -2.70
C ALA A 80 -21.21 25.81 -1.58
N THR A 81 -20.11 26.50 -1.88
CA THR A 81 -19.38 27.35 -0.92
C THR A 81 -20.02 28.74 -0.84
N PRO A 82 -20.52 29.19 0.32
CA PRO A 82 -21.22 30.47 0.45
C PRO A 82 -20.42 31.68 -0.04
N GLU A 83 -19.12 31.73 0.28
CA GLU A 83 -18.21 32.82 -0.06
C GLU A 83 -18.00 32.92 -1.58
N VAL A 84 -18.16 31.81 -2.33
CA VAL A 84 -18.14 31.81 -3.80
C VAL A 84 -19.39 32.50 -4.36
N GLY A 85 -20.54 32.33 -3.71
CA GLY A 85 -21.77 33.07 -4.03
C GLY A 85 -21.67 34.56 -3.72
N GLU A 86 -21.01 34.93 -2.63
CA GLU A 86 -20.71 36.34 -2.31
C GLU A 86 -19.75 36.95 -3.35
N PHE A 87 -18.71 36.22 -3.76
CA PHE A 87 -17.83 36.62 -4.84
C PHE A 87 -18.59 36.81 -6.16
N ALA A 88 -19.49 35.89 -6.52
CA ALA A 88 -20.35 36.01 -7.69
C ALA A 88 -21.23 37.27 -7.64
N THR A 89 -21.77 37.61 -6.47
CA THR A 89 -22.59 38.82 -6.27
C THR A 89 -21.77 40.09 -6.47
N VAL A 90 -20.60 40.17 -5.85
CA VAL A 90 -19.68 41.31 -6.04
C VAL A 90 -19.23 41.40 -7.49
N LEU A 91 -19.01 40.27 -8.16
CA LEU A 91 -18.65 40.21 -9.57
C LEU A 91 -19.78 40.75 -10.47
N ALA A 92 -21.03 40.36 -10.22
CA ALA A 92 -22.19 40.87 -10.96
C ALA A 92 -22.33 42.39 -10.84
N GLU A 93 -22.26 42.93 -9.61
CA GLU A 93 -22.32 44.38 -9.35
C GLU A 93 -21.25 45.17 -10.11
N ARG A 94 -20.08 44.55 -10.35
CA ARG A 94 -18.94 45.17 -11.02
C ARG A 94 -19.02 45.10 -12.53
N LEU A 95 -19.42 43.96 -13.09
CA LEU A 95 -19.58 43.80 -14.54
C LEU A 95 -20.67 44.72 -15.09
N ASP A 96 -21.72 45.00 -14.30
CA ASP A 96 -22.76 45.98 -14.65
C ASP A 96 -22.24 47.43 -14.76
N ARG A 97 -21.21 47.77 -13.99
CA ARG A 97 -20.64 49.14 -13.94
C ARG A 97 -19.43 49.32 -14.85
N ASN A 98 -18.59 48.30 -14.97
CA ASN A 98 -17.39 48.29 -15.79
C ASN A 98 -17.18 46.89 -16.39
N PRO A 99 -17.49 46.69 -17.67
CA PRO A 99 -17.33 45.41 -18.35
C PRO A 99 -15.86 44.93 -18.45
N ARG A 100 -14.88 45.81 -18.15
CA ARG A 100 -13.45 45.47 -18.05
C ARG A 100 -12.96 45.15 -16.63
N ALA A 101 -13.86 44.99 -15.66
CA ALA A 101 -13.48 44.75 -14.26
C ALA A 101 -12.45 43.60 -14.11
N PHE A 102 -12.57 42.56 -14.93
CA PHE A 102 -11.63 41.43 -14.98
C PHE A 102 -10.23 41.77 -15.52
N ALA A 103 -10.10 42.78 -16.38
CA ALA A 103 -8.83 43.14 -17.01
C ALA A 103 -8.04 44.22 -16.24
N ALA A 104 -8.73 44.99 -15.38
CA ALA A 104 -8.13 46.14 -14.70
C ALA A 104 -7.62 45.85 -13.27
N PHE A 105 -8.15 44.86 -12.56
CA PHE A 105 -7.70 44.48 -11.18
C PHE A 105 -7.50 45.66 -10.21
N GLU A 106 -8.33 46.70 -10.32
CA GLU A 106 -8.22 47.95 -9.54
C GLU A 106 -9.15 47.98 -8.32
N ASP A 107 -9.92 46.90 -8.07
CA ASP A 107 -11.00 46.89 -7.08
C ASP A 107 -10.72 45.99 -5.88
N GLY A 108 -10.35 46.60 -4.76
CA GLY A 108 -10.03 45.87 -3.52
C GLY A 108 -11.17 45.00 -3.01
N ARG A 109 -12.43 45.43 -3.14
CA ARG A 109 -13.59 44.66 -2.66
C ARG A 109 -13.83 43.38 -3.47
N LEU A 110 -13.55 43.41 -4.78
CA LEU A 110 -13.64 42.22 -5.63
C LEU A 110 -12.52 41.22 -5.32
N LEU A 111 -11.31 41.72 -5.02
CA LEU A 111 -10.16 40.91 -4.64
C LEU A 111 -10.32 40.27 -3.26
N ASP A 112 -10.86 41.00 -2.28
CA ASP A 112 -11.16 40.48 -0.95
C ASP A 112 -12.20 39.36 -1.01
N ALA A 113 -13.26 39.55 -1.80
CA ALA A 113 -14.30 38.53 -2.01
C ALA A 113 -13.76 37.28 -2.73
N TYR A 114 -12.91 37.47 -3.76
CA TYR A 114 -12.24 36.36 -4.45
C TYR A 114 -11.31 35.58 -3.51
N GLY A 115 -10.52 36.27 -2.68
CA GLY A 115 -9.61 35.64 -1.73
C GLY A 115 -10.33 34.84 -0.65
N ALA A 116 -11.43 35.37 -0.10
CA ALA A 116 -12.29 34.66 0.85
C ALA A 116 -12.94 33.42 0.22
N ALA A 117 -13.48 33.57 -0.99
CA ALA A 117 -14.06 32.47 -1.76
C ALA A 117 -13.04 31.36 -2.06
N LEU A 118 -11.81 31.73 -2.41
CA LEU A 118 -10.76 30.77 -2.75
C LEU A 118 -10.32 29.97 -1.52
N ALA A 119 -10.16 30.63 -0.37
CA ALA A 119 -9.77 29.97 0.88
C ALA A 119 -10.86 29.03 1.39
N ALA A 120 -12.12 29.48 1.44
CA ALA A 120 -13.24 28.67 1.92
C ALA A 120 -13.51 27.46 1.01
N ALA A 121 -13.44 27.66 -0.31
CA ALA A 121 -13.62 26.58 -1.26
C ALA A 121 -12.48 25.55 -1.20
N ALA A 122 -11.23 25.98 -0.96
CA ALA A 122 -10.09 25.07 -0.78
C ALA A 122 -10.30 24.12 0.42
N GLU A 123 -10.70 24.66 1.57
CA GLU A 123 -10.94 23.89 2.79
C GLU A 123 -12.08 22.89 2.62
N ARG A 124 -13.18 23.34 2.01
CA ARG A 124 -14.37 22.53 1.77
C ARG A 124 -14.09 21.38 0.80
N VAL A 125 -13.42 21.67 -0.33
CA VAL A 125 -13.03 20.65 -1.31
C VAL A 125 -12.04 19.64 -0.72
N ALA A 126 -11.04 20.09 0.04
CA ALA A 126 -10.05 19.20 0.68
C ALA A 126 -10.72 18.21 1.64
N THR A 127 -11.66 18.69 2.46
CA THR A 127 -12.44 17.86 3.41
C THR A 127 -13.27 16.80 2.67
N THR A 128 -13.92 17.18 1.57
CA THR A 128 -14.74 16.26 0.77
C THR A 128 -13.89 15.22 0.02
N LEU A 129 -12.71 15.58 -0.46
CA LEU A 129 -11.79 14.64 -1.13
C LEU A 129 -11.18 13.61 -0.15
N GLN A 130 -10.99 13.97 1.12
CA GLN A 130 -10.51 13.04 2.17
C GLN A 130 -11.58 12.03 2.61
N SER A 131 -12.86 12.43 2.63
CA SER A 131 -13.97 11.54 3.05
C SER A 131 -14.43 10.56 1.96
N THR A 132 -14.01 10.75 0.70
CA THR A 132 -14.42 9.95 -0.46
C THR A 132 -13.40 8.85 -0.86
N THR A 133 -12.29 8.71 -0.14
CA THR A 133 -11.34 7.59 -0.32
C THR A 133 -11.81 6.34 0.41
N GLY A 134 -12.76 5.62 -0.19
CA GLY A 134 -13.08 4.24 0.19
C GLY A 134 -12.00 3.26 -0.32
N LEU A 135 -11.40 2.52 0.63
CA LEU A 135 -10.60 1.30 0.50
C LEU A 135 -9.29 1.39 -0.33
N ALA A 136 -8.20 1.69 0.37
CA ALA A 136 -6.84 1.26 0.01
C ALA A 136 -6.29 0.35 1.14
N PRO A 137 -5.44 -0.65 0.84
CA PRO A 137 -4.96 -1.65 1.80
C PRO A 137 -4.22 -0.99 2.96
N ALA A 138 -4.30 -1.63 4.13
CA ALA A 138 -3.78 -1.12 5.39
C ALA A 138 -2.34 -0.61 5.27
N VAL A 139 -2.20 0.71 5.19
CA VAL A 139 -0.96 1.41 5.51
C VAL A 139 -0.76 1.20 7.02
N PRO A 140 0.40 0.68 7.47
CA PRO A 140 0.63 0.38 8.88
C PRO A 140 0.38 1.63 9.74
N ASP A 141 -0.23 1.41 10.91
CA ASP A 141 -0.45 2.41 11.95
C ASP A 141 0.90 2.94 12.48
N PHE A 142 1.54 3.81 11.69
CA PHE A 142 2.29 4.92 12.21
C PHE A 142 1.25 6.00 12.48
N LYS A 143 0.93 6.27 13.76
CA LYS A 143 0.29 7.54 14.14
C LYS A 143 0.97 8.66 13.35
N PRO A 144 0.19 9.55 12.70
CA PRO A 144 0.49 10.07 11.37
C PRO A 144 1.93 10.51 11.31
N ALA A 145 2.68 9.95 10.35
CA ALA A 145 3.97 10.41 9.84
C ALA A 145 4.46 11.65 10.58
N GLN A 146 5.43 11.51 11.51
CA GLN A 146 5.76 12.55 12.49
C GLN A 146 5.76 13.92 11.82
N GLU A 147 4.67 14.67 12.01
CA GLU A 147 4.48 15.96 11.37
C GLU A 147 4.62 17.02 12.46
N GLN A 148 5.58 17.90 12.26
CA GLN A 148 5.77 19.05 13.13
C GLN A 148 5.86 20.28 12.25
N GLU A 149 4.93 21.21 12.47
CA GLU A 149 4.97 22.56 11.87
C GLU A 149 5.08 22.54 10.33
N GLY A 150 4.45 21.57 9.67
CA GLY A 150 4.47 21.39 8.21
C GLY A 150 5.71 20.68 7.66
N VAL A 151 6.50 20.02 8.51
CA VAL A 151 7.57 19.10 8.10
C VAL A 151 7.16 17.67 8.43
N ARG A 152 7.19 16.78 7.44
CA ARG A 152 6.68 15.41 7.54
C ARG A 152 7.74 14.39 7.14
N LEU A 153 7.85 13.31 7.92
CA LEU A 153 8.66 12.13 7.59
C LEU A 153 7.75 10.99 7.15
N GLU A 154 7.85 10.57 5.89
CA GLU A 154 7.05 9.47 5.34
C GLU A 154 7.97 8.29 4.95
N PRO A 155 7.77 7.09 5.52
CA PRO A 155 8.51 5.91 5.11
C PRO A 155 8.23 5.56 3.65
N ILE A 156 9.29 5.27 2.89
CA ILE A 156 9.21 4.82 1.50
C ILE A 156 10.04 3.56 1.28
N GLU A 157 9.64 2.76 0.31
CA GLU A 157 10.35 1.53 -0.03
C GLU A 157 11.77 1.80 -0.56
N PRO A 158 12.76 0.94 -0.25
CA PRO A 158 12.64 -0.28 0.54
C PRO A 158 12.65 -0.05 2.06
N ALA A 159 13.30 1.02 2.56
CA ALA A 159 13.31 1.41 3.98
C ALA A 159 13.88 2.84 4.15
N ASP A 160 13.60 3.74 3.21
CA ASP A 160 14.07 5.12 3.24
C ASP A 160 12.99 6.06 3.80
N ILE A 161 13.31 7.34 3.96
CA ILE A 161 12.35 8.37 4.38
C ILE A 161 12.21 9.41 3.28
N ASP A 162 10.99 9.69 2.87
CA ASP A 162 10.64 10.89 2.13
C ASP A 162 10.42 12.03 3.14
N LEU A 163 11.37 12.97 3.18
CA LEU A 163 11.28 14.16 4.00
C LEU A 163 10.56 15.25 3.20
N GLN A 164 9.35 15.59 3.63
CA GLN A 164 8.47 16.54 2.95
C GLN A 164 8.48 17.90 3.65
N ASN A 165 8.52 18.97 2.85
CA ASN A 165 8.34 20.34 3.29
C ASN A 165 7.01 20.90 2.79
N ASP A 166 6.04 21.00 3.68
CA ASP A 166 4.73 21.62 3.43
C ASP A 166 4.66 23.09 3.88
N THR A 167 5.75 23.64 4.42
CA THR A 167 5.84 25.06 4.80
C THR A 167 6.12 25.96 3.59
N LYS A 168 5.85 27.26 3.72
CA LYS A 168 6.32 28.30 2.77
C LYS A 168 7.76 28.76 3.04
N LEU A 169 8.54 27.99 3.81
CA LEU A 169 9.92 28.31 4.19
C LEU A 169 10.92 27.35 3.52
N TYR A 170 12.13 27.83 3.25
CA TYR A 170 13.23 26.90 2.96
C TYR A 170 13.67 26.20 4.23
N MET A 171 14.09 24.94 4.06
CA MET A 171 14.68 24.16 5.15
C MET A 171 15.97 23.45 4.74
N SER A 172 16.73 23.05 5.76
CA SER A 172 17.96 22.27 5.65
C SER A 172 17.90 21.14 6.64
N ALA A 173 18.13 19.91 6.18
CA ALA A 173 18.06 18.72 7.01
C ALA A 173 19.44 18.10 7.20
N ARG A 174 19.84 17.93 8.45
CA ARG A 174 20.97 17.10 8.83
C ARG A 174 20.43 15.80 9.42
N VAL A 175 20.94 14.67 8.92
CA VAL A 175 20.47 13.35 9.30
C VAL A 175 21.66 12.52 9.76
N VAL A 176 21.57 12.00 10.98
CA VAL A 176 22.63 11.20 11.61
C VAL A 176 22.01 9.90 12.08
N ALA A 177 22.55 8.78 11.61
CA ALA A 177 22.17 7.46 12.09
C ALA A 177 22.58 7.28 13.57
N ALA A 178 21.92 6.36 14.28
CA ALA A 178 22.21 6.09 15.70
C ALA A 178 23.67 5.69 15.97
N ASP A 179 24.38 5.15 14.97
CA ASP A 179 25.81 4.81 15.07
C ASP A 179 26.76 6.02 14.90
N GLY A 180 26.21 7.22 14.73
CA GLY A 180 26.94 8.47 14.52
C GLY A 180 27.30 8.76 13.06
N THR A 181 26.93 7.89 12.11
CA THR A 181 27.16 8.13 10.68
C THR A 181 26.29 9.29 10.20
N GLU A 182 26.93 10.35 9.70
CA GLU A 182 26.21 11.44 9.03
C GLU A 182 25.75 10.98 7.65
N ILE A 183 24.43 10.81 7.49
CA ILE A 183 23.77 10.42 6.25
C ILE A 183 23.61 11.64 5.34
N ARG A 184 23.28 12.78 5.94
CA ARG A 184 23.07 14.04 5.23
C ARG A 184 23.59 15.20 6.07
N PRO A 185 24.46 16.07 5.55
CA PRO A 185 24.87 17.29 6.23
C PRO A 185 23.90 18.45 5.97
N HIS A 186 23.92 19.46 6.85
CA HIS A 186 23.30 20.75 6.55
C HIS A 186 23.95 21.45 5.33
N ILE A 187 23.18 22.35 4.71
CA ILE A 187 23.67 23.22 3.64
C ILE A 187 24.86 24.07 4.09
N ARG A 188 25.79 24.35 3.18
CA ARG A 188 26.98 25.17 3.46
C ARG A 188 26.91 26.58 2.89
N HIS A 189 25.99 26.83 1.95
CA HIS A 189 25.74 28.15 1.33
C HIS A 189 24.32 28.24 0.74
N PRO A 190 23.83 29.43 0.34
CA PRO A 190 22.44 29.64 -0.16
C PRO A 190 22.06 28.99 -1.49
N TRP A 191 22.95 28.23 -2.11
CA TRP A 191 22.72 27.55 -3.40
C TRP A 191 23.14 26.06 -3.33
N ASP A 192 23.32 25.55 -2.12
CA ASP A 192 23.66 24.16 -1.88
C ASP A 192 22.51 23.27 -2.38
N SER A 193 22.83 22.17 -3.06
CA SER A 193 21.84 21.24 -3.59
C SER A 193 21.04 20.53 -2.49
N ASN A 194 21.54 20.54 -1.25
CA ASN A 194 20.85 19.95 -0.10
C ASN A 194 19.74 20.85 0.46
N ILE A 195 19.51 22.04 -0.10
CA ILE A 195 18.39 22.90 0.30
C ILE A 195 17.06 22.24 -0.08
N ILE A 196 16.09 22.32 0.83
CA ILE A 196 14.74 21.79 0.61
C ILE A 196 13.82 23.01 0.48
N GLY A 197 13.11 23.09 -0.65
CA GLY A 197 12.36 24.26 -1.09
C GLY A 197 11.02 24.44 -0.37
N PRO A 198 10.43 25.64 -0.39
CA PRO A 198 9.10 25.88 0.15
C PRO A 198 7.99 25.34 -0.76
N GLN A 199 6.84 25.05 -0.19
CA GLN A 199 5.63 24.66 -0.93
C GLN A 199 5.03 25.89 -1.65
N GLY A 200 4.65 25.78 -2.93
CA GLY A 200 3.78 26.77 -3.60
C GLY A 200 4.45 28.02 -4.19
N TRP A 201 5.72 27.97 -4.59
CA TRP A 201 6.40 29.04 -5.34
C TRP A 201 6.65 28.67 -6.82
N GLY A 202 5.65 28.90 -7.68
CA GLY A 202 5.79 28.99 -9.16
C GLY A 202 6.04 27.71 -9.98
N LEU A 203 5.21 27.52 -11.02
CA LEU A 203 5.21 26.63 -12.20
C LEU A 203 5.53 25.12 -12.12
N LEU A 204 6.10 24.56 -11.06
CA LEU A 204 6.09 23.10 -10.83
C LEU A 204 5.82 22.83 -9.35
N PHE A 205 4.60 22.36 -9.07
CA PHE A 205 3.98 22.35 -7.75
C PHE A 205 3.95 20.95 -7.17
N ILE A 206 4.88 20.63 -6.27
CA ILE A 206 4.80 19.47 -5.36
C ILE A 206 5.47 19.93 -4.06
N ALA A 207 5.06 19.40 -2.89
CA ALA A 207 5.90 19.46 -1.69
C ALA A 207 7.34 19.15 -2.11
N SER A 208 8.33 19.97 -1.72
CA SER A 208 9.69 19.61 -2.09
C SER A 208 10.08 18.45 -1.17
N SER A 209 9.88 17.25 -1.69
CA SER A 209 10.22 16.03 -1.00
C SER A 209 11.66 15.67 -1.36
N THR A 210 12.37 15.09 -0.40
CA THR A 210 13.68 14.51 -0.65
C THR A 210 13.69 13.13 -0.03
N ASN A 211 14.02 12.13 -0.84
CA ASN A 211 14.42 10.83 -0.30
C ASN A 211 15.70 11.04 0.54
N VAL A 212 15.66 10.51 1.75
CA VAL A 212 16.78 10.39 2.67
C VAL A 212 17.07 8.88 2.84
N PRO A 213 18.26 8.41 2.40
CA PRO A 213 18.60 6.99 2.40
C PRO A 213 19.01 6.50 3.79
N VAL A 214 18.06 6.47 4.72
CA VAL A 214 18.31 5.92 6.06
C VAL A 214 18.48 4.41 6.03
N ALA A 215 17.93 3.72 5.02
CA ALA A 215 18.04 2.27 4.84
C ALA A 215 17.65 1.48 6.10
N GLY A 216 16.52 1.84 6.70
CA GLY A 216 15.97 1.19 7.90
C GLY A 216 16.70 1.51 9.20
N ARG A 217 17.66 2.45 9.19
CA ARG A 217 18.43 2.81 10.38
C ARG A 217 17.70 3.79 11.29
N ASP A 218 17.72 3.53 12.59
CA ASP A 218 17.39 4.54 13.59
C ASP A 218 18.22 5.79 13.34
N SER A 219 17.55 6.95 13.30
CA SER A 219 18.15 8.19 12.82
C SER A 219 17.58 9.41 13.53
N THR A 220 18.42 10.40 13.73
CA THR A 220 18.00 11.73 14.19
C THR A 220 17.97 12.67 13.00
N PHE A 221 16.87 13.39 12.84
CA PHE A 221 16.73 14.45 11.85
C PHE A 221 16.74 15.78 12.56
N GLU A 222 17.76 16.57 12.31
CA GLU A 222 17.86 17.96 12.72
C GLU A 222 17.48 18.83 11.52
N ILE A 223 16.34 19.50 11.59
CA ILE A 223 15.83 20.37 10.53
C ILE A 223 15.99 21.81 10.96
N ILE A 224 16.75 22.60 10.19
CA ILE A 224 16.83 24.05 10.37
C ILE A 224 15.91 24.69 9.34
N THR A 225 15.04 25.60 9.80
CA THR A 225 14.12 26.36 8.94
C THR A 225 14.43 27.85 8.99
N ALA A 226 13.80 28.63 8.11
CA ALA A 226 13.82 30.10 8.20
C ALA A 226 12.96 30.66 9.36
N GLY A 227 12.27 29.81 10.12
CA GLY A 227 11.36 30.15 11.22
C GLY A 227 12.01 30.93 12.36
N ALA A 228 11.19 31.61 13.17
CA ALA A 228 11.61 32.53 14.22
C ALA A 228 11.28 32.06 15.64
N ARG A 229 10.54 30.96 15.79
CA ARG A 229 10.20 30.38 17.08
C ARG A 229 11.32 29.45 17.59
N GLY A 230 11.49 29.34 18.92
CA GLY A 230 12.46 28.42 19.53
C GLY A 230 13.94 28.79 19.37
N ASN A 231 14.83 27.92 19.86
CA ASN A 231 16.28 28.08 19.69
C ASN A 231 16.71 27.63 18.29
N SER A 232 17.68 28.32 17.67
CA SER A 232 18.25 27.95 16.35
C SER A 232 19.62 27.29 16.54
N ALA A 233 19.82 26.03 16.15
CA ALA A 233 21.13 25.36 16.36
C ALA A 233 22.27 25.76 15.41
N ASP A 234 22.04 26.44 14.28
CA ASP A 234 23.14 27.03 13.50
C ASP A 234 22.72 28.38 12.90
N GLY A 235 23.36 29.45 13.37
CA GLY A 235 23.08 30.82 12.93
C GLY A 235 23.44 31.07 11.46
N TYR A 236 24.42 30.35 10.90
CA TYR A 236 24.83 30.51 9.50
C TYR A 236 23.84 29.82 8.55
N VAL A 237 23.47 28.56 8.84
CA VAL A 237 22.51 27.80 8.02
C VAL A 237 21.18 28.54 7.94
N ARG A 238 20.64 28.99 9.08
CA ARG A 238 19.40 29.76 9.13
C ARG A 238 19.50 31.09 8.36
N SER A 239 20.65 31.77 8.42
CA SER A 239 20.89 32.99 7.65
C SER A 239 20.83 32.76 6.14
N TYR A 240 21.35 31.63 5.66
CA TYR A 240 21.25 31.26 4.25
C TYR A 240 19.80 31.00 3.81
N LEU A 241 19.01 30.32 4.64
CA LEU A 241 17.60 30.03 4.36
C LEU A 241 16.74 31.30 4.34
N VAL A 242 16.90 32.19 5.34
CA VAL A 242 16.21 33.49 5.38
C VAL A 242 16.63 34.37 4.20
N GLY A 243 17.93 34.37 3.87
CA GLY A 243 18.45 35.06 2.70
C GLY A 243 17.82 34.56 1.41
N ARG A 244 17.69 33.24 1.24
CA ARG A 244 17.04 32.61 0.09
C ARG A 244 15.56 32.99 0.00
N LEU A 245 14.85 32.98 1.13
CA LEU A 245 13.45 33.36 1.23
C LEU A 245 13.23 34.82 0.77
N VAL A 246 14.01 35.75 1.28
CA VAL A 246 13.90 37.17 0.91
C VAL A 246 14.26 37.38 -0.56
N LEU A 247 15.34 36.75 -1.00
CA LEU A 247 15.85 36.87 -2.37
C LEU A 247 14.83 36.36 -3.40
N ASP A 248 14.37 35.12 -3.27
CA ASP A 248 13.50 34.48 -4.24
C ASP A 248 12.06 35.02 -4.18
N GLY A 249 11.59 35.37 -2.97
CA GLY A 249 10.21 35.83 -2.75
C GLY A 249 9.97 37.31 -2.98
N VAL A 250 11.00 38.14 -2.78
CA VAL A 250 10.84 39.60 -2.79
C VAL A 250 11.75 40.23 -3.83
N VAL A 251 13.06 39.98 -3.73
CA VAL A 251 14.02 40.84 -4.44
C VAL A 251 14.14 40.45 -5.92
N LEU A 252 14.18 39.15 -6.24
CA LEU A 252 14.32 38.67 -7.60
C LEU A 252 13.14 38.96 -8.53
N PRO A 253 11.87 38.73 -8.13
CA PRO A 253 10.73 39.05 -8.99
C PRO A 253 10.73 40.53 -9.39
N LEU A 254 11.03 41.40 -8.43
CA LEU A 254 11.03 42.85 -8.62
C LEU A 254 12.22 43.32 -9.45
N PHE A 255 13.40 42.78 -9.18
CA PHE A 255 14.58 43.04 -9.98
C PHE A 255 14.39 42.59 -11.44
N ASN A 256 13.83 41.40 -11.66
CA ASN A 256 13.64 40.87 -13.02
C ASN A 256 12.56 41.62 -13.80
N GLU A 257 11.38 41.84 -13.23
CA GLU A 257 10.27 42.51 -13.92
C GLU A 257 10.54 44.01 -14.15
N PHE A 258 11.10 44.71 -13.16
CA PHE A 258 11.25 46.17 -13.25
C PHE A 258 12.62 46.60 -13.75
N MET A 259 13.71 45.99 -13.30
CA MET A 259 15.06 46.44 -13.67
C MET A 259 15.53 45.81 -14.98
N LEU A 260 15.28 44.52 -15.20
CA LEU A 260 15.80 43.83 -16.39
C LEU A 260 14.80 43.89 -17.55
N LYS A 261 13.53 43.56 -17.31
CA LYS A 261 12.52 43.50 -18.37
C LYS A 261 12.05 44.88 -18.81
N LYS A 262 11.65 45.77 -17.89
CA LYS A 262 11.17 47.12 -18.27
C LYS A 262 12.28 48.08 -18.73
N LEU A 263 13.46 48.08 -18.11
CA LEU A 263 14.55 49.00 -18.50
C LEU A 263 15.45 48.44 -19.60
N LEU A 264 15.69 47.14 -19.66
CA LEU A 264 16.62 46.53 -20.63
C LEU A 264 15.94 45.65 -21.69
N GLY A 265 14.65 45.34 -21.52
CA GLY A 265 13.92 44.45 -22.44
C GLY A 265 14.40 43.00 -22.36
N GLN A 266 14.99 42.57 -21.24
CA GLN A 266 15.60 41.25 -21.08
C GLN A 266 15.07 40.56 -19.83
N LYS A 267 14.90 39.24 -19.88
CA LYS A 267 14.58 38.41 -18.71
C LYS A 267 15.80 37.56 -18.39
N LEU A 268 16.33 37.65 -17.16
CA LEU A 268 17.44 36.79 -16.72
C LEU A 268 16.91 35.56 -15.99
N ARG A 269 17.76 34.52 -15.93
CA ARG A 269 17.55 33.40 -15.01
C ARG A 269 17.70 33.90 -13.57
N SER A 270 16.89 33.38 -12.66
CA SER A 270 16.81 33.84 -11.26
C SER A 270 18.16 33.75 -10.52
N GLN A 271 18.96 32.71 -10.79
CA GLN A 271 20.29 32.56 -10.20
C GLN A 271 21.29 33.63 -10.67
N ASP A 272 21.26 33.96 -11.96
CA ASP A 272 22.13 35.00 -12.55
C ASP A 272 21.68 36.40 -12.06
N ALA A 273 20.38 36.64 -11.98
CA ALA A 273 19.83 37.86 -11.39
C ALA A 273 20.20 38.01 -9.89
N ALA A 274 20.28 36.90 -9.15
CA ALA A 274 20.61 36.89 -7.73
C ALA A 274 22.07 37.25 -7.45
N SER A 275 23.00 36.67 -8.20
CA SER A 275 24.43 36.97 -8.06
C SER A 275 24.71 38.44 -8.41
N ILE A 276 24.11 38.93 -9.50
CA ILE A 276 24.18 40.33 -9.93
C ILE A 276 23.69 41.27 -8.82
N LEU A 277 22.58 40.93 -8.19
CA LEU A 277 21.94 41.70 -7.15
C LEU A 277 22.76 41.73 -5.85
N ILE A 278 23.29 40.59 -5.42
CA ILE A 278 24.15 40.49 -4.23
C ILE A 278 25.44 41.30 -4.43
N ASP A 279 26.03 41.24 -5.62
CA ASP A 279 27.21 42.04 -5.99
C ASP A 279 26.91 43.55 -6.00
N LEU A 280 25.70 43.95 -6.41
CA LEU A 280 25.26 45.34 -6.42
C LEU A 280 24.99 45.90 -5.02
N ILE A 281 24.32 45.12 -4.16
CA ILE A 281 24.01 45.50 -2.77
C ILE A 281 25.28 45.47 -1.92
N GLY A 282 26.17 44.51 -2.20
CA GLY A 282 27.35 44.21 -1.41
C GLY A 282 27.04 43.20 -0.28
N PRO A 283 27.96 42.25 -0.01
CA PRO A 283 27.71 41.14 0.91
C PRO A 283 27.45 41.59 2.36
N ASP A 284 28.13 42.63 2.84
CA ASP A 284 27.94 43.15 4.21
C ASP A 284 26.55 43.76 4.42
N LYS A 285 26.06 44.51 3.43
CA LYS A 285 24.71 45.10 3.48
C LYS A 285 23.65 44.01 3.38
N TRP A 286 23.87 43.01 2.51
CA TRP A 286 23.00 41.85 2.37
C TRP A 286 22.89 41.07 3.69
N ASN A 287 24.02 40.75 4.32
CA ASN A 287 24.06 40.11 5.63
C ASN A 287 23.37 40.96 6.70
N GLY A 288 23.58 42.27 6.69
CA GLY A 288 22.90 43.20 7.61
C GLY A 288 21.37 43.21 7.46
N VAL A 289 20.85 42.96 6.25
CA VAL A 289 19.40 42.79 6.02
C VAL A 289 18.91 41.49 6.63
N ILE A 290 19.58 40.37 6.34
CA ILE A 290 19.23 39.05 6.87
C ILE A 290 19.19 39.08 8.40
N GLN A 291 20.24 39.62 9.05
CA GLN A 291 20.30 39.71 10.51
C GLN A 291 19.21 40.62 11.09
N SER A 292 18.84 41.69 10.38
CA SER A 292 17.74 42.57 10.80
C SER A 292 16.37 41.88 10.70
N ILE A 293 16.19 40.93 9.78
CA ILE A 293 14.97 40.15 9.64
C ILE A 293 14.92 39.06 10.71
N ILE A 294 16.02 38.34 10.93
CA ILE A 294 16.13 37.31 11.98
C ILE A 294 15.85 37.91 13.37
N SER A 295 16.38 39.10 13.66
CA SER A 295 16.19 39.77 14.95
C SER A 295 14.84 40.47 15.11
N ASN A 296 14.14 40.77 14.01
CA ASN A 296 12.81 41.37 14.04
C ASN A 296 11.94 40.89 12.86
N PRO A 297 11.41 39.65 12.94
CA PRO A 297 10.66 39.02 11.86
C PRO A 297 9.36 39.78 11.53
N ASN A 298 8.68 40.34 12.54
CA ASN A 298 7.49 41.18 12.37
C ASN A 298 7.76 42.44 11.53
N GLY A 299 9.02 42.91 11.57
CA GLY A 299 9.49 44.07 10.81
C GLY A 299 10.06 43.73 9.43
N MET A 300 10.01 42.45 8.99
CA MET A 300 10.66 41.97 7.76
C MET A 300 10.36 42.87 6.56
N MET A 301 9.08 43.15 6.31
CA MET A 301 8.64 43.99 5.20
C MET A 301 9.19 45.41 5.25
N ARG A 302 9.20 46.01 6.44
CA ARG A 302 9.76 47.34 6.66
C ARG A 302 11.27 47.35 6.45
N THR A 303 11.96 46.29 6.90
CA THR A 303 13.41 46.13 6.78
C THR A 303 13.84 45.94 5.33
N VAL A 304 13.17 45.06 4.59
CA VAL A 304 13.45 44.83 3.17
C VAL A 304 13.20 46.13 2.38
N LYS A 305 12.06 46.81 2.60
CA LYS A 305 11.79 48.11 1.98
C LYS A 305 12.91 49.13 2.25
N LYS A 306 13.23 49.36 3.54
CA LYS A 306 14.19 50.39 3.94
C LYS A 306 15.63 50.12 3.49
N ARG A 307 16.07 48.86 3.45
CA ARG A 307 17.49 48.52 3.27
C ARG A 307 17.83 47.96 1.89
N ILE A 308 16.85 47.36 1.20
CA ILE A 308 17.04 46.76 -0.12
C ILE A 308 16.39 47.64 -1.17
N PHE A 309 15.10 47.97 -1.03
CA PHE A 309 14.41 48.76 -2.05
C PHE A 309 14.92 50.18 -2.15
N ASP A 310 14.98 50.93 -1.05
CA ASP A 310 15.45 52.33 -1.08
C ASP A 310 16.89 52.43 -1.62
N VAL A 311 17.72 51.39 -1.40
CA VAL A 311 19.10 51.33 -1.90
C VAL A 311 19.15 50.98 -3.39
N ILE A 312 18.42 49.95 -3.83
CA ILE A 312 18.44 49.49 -5.23
C ILE A 312 17.65 50.41 -6.15
N VAL A 313 16.67 51.14 -5.63
CA VAL A 313 15.79 51.98 -6.45
C VAL A 313 16.27 53.42 -6.37
N ASP A 314 16.24 54.04 -5.19
CA ASP A 314 16.49 55.49 -5.10
C ASP A 314 17.97 55.82 -5.34
N GLN A 315 18.90 55.08 -4.71
CA GLN A 315 20.33 55.38 -4.86
C GLN A 315 20.86 54.97 -6.24
N PHE A 316 20.40 53.85 -6.78
CA PHE A 316 20.77 53.41 -8.12
C PHE A 316 20.23 54.33 -9.22
N LEU A 317 18.93 54.66 -9.19
CA LEU A 317 18.34 55.55 -10.19
C LEU A 317 18.97 56.94 -10.09
N ALA A 318 19.17 57.48 -8.87
CA ALA A 318 19.90 58.73 -8.68
C ALA A 318 21.33 58.66 -9.22
N SER A 319 22.02 57.52 -9.05
CA SER A 319 23.35 57.30 -9.62
C SER A 319 23.32 57.25 -11.15
N CYS A 320 22.30 56.66 -11.77
CA CYS A 320 22.15 56.62 -13.22
C CYS A 320 21.75 57.96 -13.85
N LEU A 321 21.19 58.88 -13.06
CA LEU A 321 20.83 60.23 -13.47
C LEU A 321 22.00 61.23 -13.44
N GLN A 322 23.14 60.84 -12.85
CA GLN A 322 24.34 61.67 -12.85
C GLN A 322 24.93 61.77 -14.26
N LEU A 323 25.55 62.90 -14.58
CA LEU A 323 26.27 63.14 -15.82
C LEU A 323 27.72 63.50 -15.48
N PRO A 324 28.69 62.58 -15.64
CA PRO A 324 28.54 61.18 -16.08
C PRO A 324 27.85 60.27 -15.04
N PRO A 325 27.32 59.09 -15.43
CA PRO A 325 26.66 58.16 -14.50
C PRO A 325 27.56 57.80 -13.32
N GLY A 326 27.02 57.78 -12.12
CA GLY A 326 27.76 57.49 -10.89
C GLY A 326 28.15 56.03 -10.73
N ASP A 327 28.91 55.76 -9.67
CA ASP A 327 29.55 54.45 -9.44
C ASP A 327 28.57 53.28 -9.36
N ALA A 328 27.40 53.45 -8.74
CA ALA A 328 26.40 52.37 -8.66
C ALA A 328 25.78 52.04 -10.02
N CYS A 329 25.54 53.05 -10.87
CA CYS A 329 25.06 52.83 -12.23
C CYS A 329 26.12 52.15 -13.11
N GLN A 330 27.37 52.58 -12.98
CA GLN A 330 28.50 51.96 -13.67
C GLN A 330 28.75 50.52 -13.20
N ALA A 331 28.65 50.25 -11.90
CA ALA A 331 28.80 48.93 -11.32
C ALA A 331 27.72 47.97 -11.83
N PHE A 332 26.44 48.39 -11.78
CA PHE A 332 25.34 47.62 -12.36
C PHE A 332 25.56 47.31 -13.83
N ALA A 333 25.96 48.30 -14.63
CA ALA A 333 26.19 48.08 -16.06
C ALA A 333 27.32 47.08 -16.32
N LYS A 334 28.41 47.13 -15.55
CA LYS A 334 29.50 46.14 -15.60
C LYS A 334 29.02 44.74 -15.23
N VAL A 335 28.22 44.64 -14.18
CA VAL A 335 27.72 43.37 -13.64
C VAL A 335 26.69 42.73 -14.59
N VAL A 336 25.75 43.52 -15.11
CA VAL A 336 24.75 43.05 -16.10
C VAL A 336 25.41 42.70 -17.44
N ALA A 337 26.39 43.48 -17.89
CA ALA A 337 27.18 43.15 -19.08
C ALA A 337 27.89 41.80 -18.92
N ARG A 338 28.48 41.55 -17.75
CA ARG A 338 29.12 40.27 -17.41
C ARG A 338 28.11 39.12 -17.38
N GLY A 339 26.93 39.33 -16.79
CA GLY A 339 25.88 38.32 -16.69
C GLY A 339 25.18 37.99 -18.01
N LEU A 340 25.04 38.98 -18.91
CA LEU A 340 24.48 38.76 -20.24
C LEU A 340 25.53 38.23 -21.23
N GLY A 341 26.81 38.52 -21.04
CA GLY A 341 27.92 38.01 -21.84
C GLY A 341 28.03 38.56 -23.27
N TRP A 342 26.95 39.09 -23.85
CA TRP A 342 26.89 39.65 -25.22
C TRP A 342 26.72 41.18 -25.28
N LEU A 343 26.58 41.86 -24.14
CA LEU A 343 26.53 43.33 -24.07
C LEU A 343 27.77 43.86 -23.36
N THR A 344 28.33 44.98 -23.86
CA THR A 344 29.39 45.70 -23.14
C THR A 344 28.78 46.61 -22.06
N PRO A 345 29.54 46.97 -21.00
CA PRO A 345 29.06 47.91 -19.98
C PRO A 345 28.58 49.24 -20.57
N GLU A 346 29.23 49.74 -21.62
CA GLU A 346 28.85 50.97 -22.32
C GLU A 346 27.52 50.84 -23.06
N ALA A 347 27.27 49.67 -23.68
CA ALA A 347 25.99 49.38 -24.34
C ALA A 347 24.84 49.31 -23.33
N VAL A 348 25.10 48.73 -22.14
CA VAL A 348 24.13 48.70 -21.03
C VAL A 348 23.88 50.11 -20.49
N LEU A 349 24.92 50.90 -20.23
CA LEU A 349 24.81 52.30 -19.80
C LEU A 349 24.03 53.15 -20.81
N LYS A 350 24.29 52.97 -22.12
CA LYS A 350 23.59 53.70 -23.19
C LYS A 350 22.09 53.39 -23.22
N LYS A 351 21.72 52.11 -23.05
CA LYS A 351 20.30 51.71 -22.98
C LYS A 351 19.62 52.23 -21.71
N LEU A 352 20.29 52.12 -20.55
CA LEU A 352 19.79 52.63 -19.27
C LEU A 352 19.58 54.15 -19.32
N SER A 353 20.60 54.91 -19.72
CA SER A 353 20.54 56.37 -19.82
C SER A 353 19.45 56.83 -20.80
N ALA A 354 19.25 56.14 -21.94
CA ALA A 354 18.17 56.46 -22.87
C ALA A 354 16.75 56.20 -22.30
N GLN A 355 16.57 55.12 -21.53
CA GLN A 355 15.29 54.78 -20.90
C GLN A 355 14.99 55.69 -19.70
N VAL A 356 15.99 55.95 -18.87
CA VAL A 356 15.90 56.90 -17.76
C VAL A 356 15.65 58.31 -18.31
N ALA A 357 16.34 58.74 -19.38
CA ALA A 357 16.09 60.04 -20.03
C ALA A 357 14.68 60.17 -20.65
N LYS A 358 14.11 59.08 -21.21
CA LYS A 358 12.70 59.04 -21.64
C LYS A 358 11.73 59.30 -20.48
N GLN A 359 12.08 58.88 -19.27
CA GLN A 359 11.31 59.17 -18.06
C GLN A 359 11.60 60.56 -17.48
N ILE A 360 12.79 61.14 -17.73
CA ILE A 360 13.14 62.51 -17.34
C ILE A 360 12.47 63.57 -18.24
N ALA A 361 12.24 63.32 -19.52
CA ALA A 361 11.56 64.28 -20.40
C ALA A 361 10.14 64.70 -19.93
N VAL A 362 9.63 64.02 -18.90
CA VAL A 362 8.35 64.25 -18.19
C VAL A 362 8.53 65.07 -16.88
N TYR A 363 9.71 65.64 -16.62
CA TYR A 363 10.07 66.28 -15.32
C TYR A 363 9.23 67.50 -14.88
N ILE A 364 8.21 67.91 -15.65
CA ILE A 364 7.36 69.07 -15.36
C ILE A 364 5.91 68.66 -15.01
N THR A 365 5.61 67.37 -14.79
CA THR A 365 4.25 66.88 -14.55
C THR A 365 4.24 65.86 -13.38
N PRO A 366 3.14 65.69 -12.58
CA PRO A 366 3.10 64.94 -11.31
C PRO A 366 3.43 63.43 -11.38
N TYR A 367 3.92 62.94 -12.51
CA TYR A 367 4.05 61.54 -12.88
C TYR A 367 5.28 60.84 -12.27
N LEU A 368 6.31 61.56 -11.81
CA LEU A 368 7.37 60.95 -10.97
C LEU A 368 6.84 60.56 -9.60
N GLY A 369 5.89 61.33 -9.07
CA GLY A 369 5.07 60.93 -7.92
C GLY A 369 4.22 59.69 -8.23
N GLN A 370 3.84 59.47 -9.49
CA GLN A 370 3.10 58.28 -9.93
C GLN A 370 3.98 57.09 -10.29
N ILE A 371 5.25 57.27 -10.64
CA ILE A 371 6.21 56.16 -10.75
C ILE A 371 6.63 55.71 -9.34
N LYS A 372 6.90 56.66 -8.43
CA LYS A 372 7.08 56.37 -7.01
C LYS A 372 5.81 55.77 -6.39
N ALA A 373 4.62 56.27 -6.72
CA ALA A 373 3.34 55.70 -6.25
C ALA A 373 2.94 54.42 -6.99
N ALA A 374 3.39 54.17 -8.22
CA ALA A 374 3.26 52.87 -8.88
C ALA A 374 4.21 51.86 -8.24
N TRP A 375 5.40 52.28 -7.80
CA TRP A 375 6.33 51.45 -7.04
C TRP A 375 5.87 51.22 -5.59
N GLU A 376 5.30 52.24 -4.92
CA GLU A 376 4.73 52.14 -3.57
C GLU A 376 3.34 51.46 -3.57
N GLY A 377 2.60 51.54 -4.69
CA GLY A 377 1.26 50.98 -4.89
C GLY A 377 1.24 49.55 -5.47
N LEU A 378 2.15 49.22 -6.40
CA LEU A 378 2.38 47.82 -6.84
C LEU A 378 3.24 47.04 -5.82
N GLY A 379 4.02 47.75 -5.01
CA GLY A 379 4.86 47.22 -3.95
C GLY A 379 4.11 46.88 -2.65
N ALA A 380 2.77 46.89 -2.64
CA ALA A 380 2.00 46.63 -1.41
C ALA A 380 0.98 45.49 -1.53
N VAL A 381 0.43 45.18 -2.72
CA VAL A 381 -0.77 44.31 -2.79
C VAL A 381 -0.56 43.01 -3.57
N ASN A 382 -0.02 42.99 -4.81
CA ASN A 382 0.01 41.75 -5.62
C ASN A 382 1.35 40.98 -5.65
N THR A 383 2.47 41.59 -5.24
CA THR A 383 3.79 40.89 -5.19
C THR A 383 4.06 40.23 -3.83
N PHE A 384 3.24 40.54 -2.82
CA PHE A 384 3.51 40.21 -1.42
C PHE A 384 2.61 39.12 -0.83
N GLY A 385 1.64 38.59 -1.58
CA GLY A 385 0.77 37.51 -1.10
C GLY A 385 1.56 36.31 -0.57
N SER A 386 2.57 35.85 -1.32
CA SER A 386 3.45 34.77 -0.86
C SER A 386 4.40 35.19 0.27
N VAL A 387 4.73 36.48 0.37
CA VAL A 387 5.66 37.01 1.39
C VAL A 387 4.95 37.19 2.73
N VAL A 388 3.67 37.56 2.72
CA VAL A 388 2.80 37.57 3.90
C VAL A 388 2.62 36.15 4.42
N LEU A 389 2.36 35.17 3.54
CA LEU A 389 2.30 33.76 3.91
C LEU A 389 3.63 33.25 4.46
N SER A 390 4.77 33.58 3.83
CA SER A 390 6.09 33.25 4.37
C SER A 390 6.42 33.98 5.68
N ALA A 391 5.91 35.19 5.92
CA ALA A 391 6.10 35.89 7.19
C ALA A 391 5.24 35.27 8.30
N THR A 392 4.02 34.85 7.99
CA THR A 392 3.15 34.08 8.89
C THR A 392 3.82 32.76 9.26
N ASP A 393 4.25 31.97 8.27
CA ASP A 393 4.96 30.71 8.51
C ASP A 393 6.27 30.93 9.27
N MET A 394 7.02 32.00 8.97
CA MET A 394 8.24 32.34 9.71
C MET A 394 7.96 32.60 11.20
N LEU A 395 6.78 33.12 11.55
CA LEU A 395 6.41 33.39 12.94
C LEU A 395 5.83 32.16 13.65
N SER A 396 5.15 31.28 12.93
CA SER A 396 4.54 30.06 13.49
C SER A 396 5.48 28.87 13.54
N THR A 397 6.50 28.82 12.66
CA THR A 397 7.48 27.72 12.56
C THR A 397 8.74 28.02 13.38
N SER A 398 9.26 26.98 13.98
CA SER A 398 10.47 26.95 14.78
C SER A 398 11.71 26.96 13.90
N GLY A 399 12.73 27.73 14.30
CA GLY A 399 14.01 27.80 13.59
C GLY A 399 14.77 26.48 13.57
N GLN A 400 14.39 25.54 14.44
CA GLN A 400 14.83 24.17 14.44
C GLN A 400 13.70 23.22 14.84
N ILE A 401 13.59 22.10 14.14
CA ILE A 401 12.66 21.00 14.39
C ILE A 401 13.49 19.72 14.43
N ASN A 402 13.30 18.90 15.46
CA ASN A 402 14.03 17.64 15.60
C ASN A 402 13.06 16.46 15.57
N PHE A 403 13.43 15.42 14.83
CA PHE A 403 12.74 14.15 14.84
C PHE A 403 13.69 13.05 15.29
N GLU A 404 13.15 12.14 16.10
CA GLU A 404 13.77 10.85 16.41
C GLU A 404 12.98 9.80 15.61
N LEU A 405 13.67 9.19 14.65
CA LEU A 405 13.14 8.10 13.86
C LEU A 405 13.66 6.79 14.44
N ASP A 406 12.75 6.04 15.05
CA ASP A 406 12.95 4.64 15.41
C ASP A 406 12.29 3.78 14.33
N TYR A 407 13.07 2.95 13.63
CA TYR A 407 12.53 2.03 12.66
C TYR A 407 11.89 0.85 13.40
N PRO A 408 10.57 0.60 13.29
CA PRO A 408 9.93 -0.40 14.12
C PRO A 408 10.37 -1.81 13.73
N LEU A 409 10.82 -2.57 14.72
CA LEU A 409 11.02 -4.00 14.65
C LEU A 409 9.73 -4.71 15.06
N ASP A 410 9.18 -5.52 14.17
CA ASP A 410 7.87 -6.16 14.36
C ASP A 410 7.81 -7.51 13.64
N ILE A 411 7.14 -8.49 14.25
CA ILE A 411 6.92 -9.83 13.71
C ILE A 411 5.43 -10.01 13.44
N GLN A 412 5.05 -10.10 12.17
CA GLN A 412 3.65 -10.29 11.78
C GLN A 412 3.25 -11.76 11.71
N SER A 413 4.16 -12.63 11.26
CA SER A 413 3.89 -14.07 11.18
C SER A 413 5.18 -14.88 11.18
N VAL A 414 5.15 -16.06 11.81
CA VAL A 414 6.23 -17.05 11.75
C VAL A 414 5.68 -18.38 11.25
N GLN A 415 6.37 -19.01 10.31
CA GLN A 415 6.01 -20.31 9.75
C GLN A 415 7.23 -21.21 9.52
N PRO A 416 7.10 -22.53 9.68
CA PRO A 416 5.93 -23.22 10.22
C PRO A 416 5.76 -23.01 11.74
N ALA A 417 4.53 -23.16 12.23
CA ALA A 417 4.23 -23.12 13.68
C ALA A 417 4.57 -24.44 14.41
N CYS A 418 5.02 -25.45 13.68
CA CYS A 418 5.52 -26.70 14.22
C CYS A 418 6.87 -27.02 13.57
N LEU A 419 7.86 -27.34 14.39
CA LEU A 419 9.19 -27.74 14.00
C LEU A 419 9.49 -29.16 14.50
N ALA A 420 10.13 -29.92 13.64
CA ALA A 420 10.76 -31.20 13.95
C ALA A 420 12.22 -31.11 13.50
N PRO A 421 13.19 -31.52 14.33
CA PRO A 421 14.58 -31.65 13.90
C PRO A 421 14.72 -32.50 12.65
N ASP A 422 15.55 -32.05 11.72
CA ASP A 422 15.88 -32.84 10.53
C ASP A 422 16.67 -34.10 10.95
N PRO A 423 16.24 -35.31 10.55
CA PRO A 423 16.90 -36.57 10.90
C PRO A 423 18.36 -36.66 10.41
N ASP A 424 18.72 -35.91 9.36
CA ASP A 424 20.09 -35.85 8.83
C ASP A 424 20.94 -34.77 9.53
N GLY A 425 20.39 -34.08 10.55
CA GLY A 425 21.08 -33.00 11.27
C GLY A 425 21.18 -31.67 10.51
N LYS A 426 20.36 -31.48 9.46
CA LYS A 426 20.32 -30.21 8.72
C LYS A 426 19.59 -29.12 9.52
N PRO A 427 19.96 -27.83 9.36
CA PRO A 427 19.24 -26.75 10.03
C PRO A 427 17.76 -26.70 9.63
N VAL A 428 16.90 -26.43 10.60
CA VAL A 428 15.47 -26.20 10.37
C VAL A 428 15.23 -24.73 10.03
N LYS A 429 14.25 -24.47 9.14
CA LYS A 429 13.96 -23.12 8.63
C LYS A 429 12.67 -22.57 9.19
N LEU A 430 12.74 -21.32 9.67
CA LEU A 430 11.58 -20.48 9.93
C LEU A 430 11.53 -19.34 8.92
N TYR A 431 10.36 -19.14 8.35
CA TYR A 431 9.99 -18.00 7.50
C TYR A 431 9.27 -16.98 8.37
N VAL A 432 9.82 -15.78 8.44
CA VAL A 432 9.35 -14.70 9.29
C VAL A 432 8.92 -13.55 8.38
N ASN A 433 7.66 -13.14 8.44
CA ASN A 433 7.20 -11.89 7.84
C ASN A 433 7.04 -10.84 8.93
N GLY A 434 7.37 -9.59 8.62
CA GLY A 434 7.43 -8.51 9.59
C GLY A 434 7.99 -7.25 8.97
N ARG A 435 8.77 -6.51 9.73
CA ARG A 435 9.48 -5.29 9.31
C ARG A 435 10.65 -5.00 10.24
N GLY A 436 11.57 -4.16 9.77
CA GLY A 436 12.74 -3.76 10.55
C GLY A 436 13.86 -4.80 10.56
N PHE A 437 13.88 -5.76 9.62
CA PHE A 437 14.91 -6.79 9.55
C PHE A 437 16.15 -6.40 8.74
N ASN A 438 16.18 -5.22 8.10
CA ASN A 438 17.24 -4.82 7.18
C ASN A 438 18.62 -4.89 7.86
N PRO A 439 19.63 -5.54 7.27
CA PRO A 439 20.98 -5.48 7.79
C PRO A 439 21.51 -4.05 7.76
N VAL A 440 21.91 -3.53 8.91
CA VAL A 440 22.38 -2.15 9.03
C VAL A 440 23.91 -2.09 9.06
N PRO A 441 24.54 -1.19 8.28
CA PRO A 441 25.97 -0.92 8.45
C PRO A 441 26.18 -0.21 9.79
N GLN A 442 27.13 -0.69 10.60
CA GLN A 442 27.61 -0.02 11.80
C GLN A 442 29.13 0.19 11.73
N GLY A 443 29.58 1.33 12.24
CA GLY A 443 31.00 1.63 12.44
C GLY A 443 31.55 2.73 11.54
N SER A 444 32.76 3.19 11.86
CA SER A 444 33.38 4.35 11.21
C SER A 444 33.77 4.09 9.75
N LEU A 445 34.05 5.17 9.00
CA LEU A 445 34.36 5.21 7.56
C LEU A 445 35.35 4.14 7.06
N PHE A 446 36.25 3.65 7.93
CA PHE A 446 37.30 2.67 7.60
C PHE A 446 37.03 1.24 8.08
N TRP A 447 35.99 1.02 8.91
CA TRP A 447 35.65 -0.29 9.48
C TRP A 447 34.12 -0.44 9.56
N LYS A 448 33.47 -0.71 8.42
CA LYS A 448 32.02 -0.97 8.36
C LYS A 448 31.75 -2.45 8.63
N LYS A 449 31.03 -2.77 9.70
CA LYS A 449 30.47 -4.10 9.96
C LYS A 449 28.98 -4.06 9.66
N THR A 450 28.48 -4.97 8.83
CA THR A 450 27.04 -5.16 8.68
C THR A 450 26.51 -5.94 9.88
N VAL A 451 25.55 -5.37 10.59
CA VAL A 451 24.85 -5.99 11.71
C VAL A 451 23.51 -6.50 11.21
N LYS A 452 23.30 -7.81 11.31
CA LYS A 452 22.03 -8.47 11.02
C LYS A 452 21.15 -8.52 12.28
N PRO A 453 19.85 -8.81 12.17
CA PRO A 453 19.03 -9.20 13.32
C PRO A 453 19.64 -10.40 14.04
N GLU A 454 19.67 -10.35 15.36
CA GLU A 454 19.95 -11.51 16.20
C GLU A 454 18.62 -12.22 16.46
N VAL A 455 18.55 -13.52 16.19
CA VAL A 455 17.30 -14.28 16.31
C VAL A 455 17.54 -15.45 17.23
N SER A 456 16.59 -15.71 18.12
CA SER A 456 16.66 -16.86 19.03
C SER A 456 15.30 -17.53 19.19
N LEU A 457 15.33 -18.86 19.36
CA LEU A 457 14.18 -19.67 19.73
C LEU A 457 14.53 -20.36 21.07
N GLY A 458 14.08 -19.78 22.17
CA GLY A 458 14.54 -20.18 23.51
C GLY A 458 16.04 -19.94 23.70
N ARG A 459 16.83 -21.02 23.78
CA ARG A 459 18.30 -20.96 23.90
C ARG A 459 19.04 -21.17 22.58
N ALA A 460 18.33 -21.57 21.52
CA ALA A 460 18.93 -21.80 20.22
C ALA A 460 19.10 -20.47 19.49
N ASP A 461 20.33 -20.18 19.07
CA ASP A 461 20.63 -19.04 18.20
C ASP A 461 20.28 -19.39 16.75
N GLY A 462 19.58 -18.47 16.08
CA GLY A 462 19.19 -18.60 14.68
C GLY A 462 20.04 -17.73 13.76
N ASP A 463 20.42 -18.25 12.60
CA ASP A 463 21.13 -17.49 11.56
C ASP A 463 20.15 -16.96 10.49
N PRO A 464 20.01 -15.63 10.33
CA PRO A 464 19.31 -15.05 9.18
C PRO A 464 20.09 -15.28 7.88
N VAL A 465 19.71 -16.35 7.16
CA VAL A 465 20.32 -16.75 5.89
C VAL A 465 19.80 -15.96 4.70
N TYR A 466 18.59 -15.42 4.82
CA TYR A 466 18.00 -14.52 3.82
C TYR A 466 17.17 -13.44 4.50
N ILE A 467 17.37 -12.20 4.08
CA ILE A 467 16.55 -11.06 4.49
C ILE A 467 16.12 -10.35 3.21
N ARG A 468 14.82 -10.08 3.08
CA ARG A 468 14.29 -9.32 1.94
C ARG A 468 14.89 -7.91 1.95
N PRO A 469 15.21 -7.29 0.80
CA PRO A 469 15.87 -5.98 0.75
C PRO A 469 15.13 -4.84 1.48
N ASP A 470 13.80 -4.92 1.56
CA ASP A 470 12.91 -4.01 2.30
C ASP A 470 12.80 -4.35 3.81
N GLY A 471 13.47 -5.41 4.25
CA GLY A 471 13.42 -5.89 5.64
C GLY A 471 12.06 -6.40 6.07
N SER A 472 11.13 -6.65 5.14
CA SER A 472 9.77 -7.08 5.45
C SER A 472 9.65 -8.59 5.71
N ALA A 473 10.72 -9.33 5.46
CA ALA A 473 10.76 -10.77 5.66
C ALA A 473 12.18 -11.28 5.86
N MET A 474 12.32 -12.37 6.61
CA MET A 474 13.58 -13.10 6.72
C MET A 474 13.34 -14.62 6.78
N THR A 475 14.35 -15.39 6.38
CA THR A 475 14.47 -16.82 6.62
C THR A 475 15.57 -17.05 7.63
N VAL A 476 15.24 -17.76 8.70
CA VAL A 476 16.15 -18.03 9.81
C VAL A 476 16.38 -19.53 9.90
N GLU A 477 17.65 -19.93 9.96
CA GLU A 477 18.07 -21.32 10.15
C GLU A 477 18.47 -21.55 11.61
N PHE A 478 17.94 -22.61 12.23
CA PHE A 478 18.32 -23.05 13.56
C PHE A 478 19.00 -24.41 13.49
N ALA A 479 20.10 -24.56 14.24
CA ALA A 479 20.73 -25.86 14.42
C ALA A 479 19.78 -26.78 15.19
N THR A 480 19.65 -28.03 14.72
CA THR A 480 18.68 -28.99 15.25
C THR A 480 19.01 -29.48 16.65
N GLY A 481 20.29 -29.56 17.02
CA GLY A 481 20.73 -30.06 18.32
C GLY A 481 20.49 -29.11 19.49
N ASP A 482 20.17 -27.84 19.23
CA ASP A 482 19.96 -26.83 20.26
C ASP A 482 18.49 -26.68 20.68
N LEU A 483 17.61 -27.44 20.01
CA LEU A 483 16.16 -27.39 20.20
C LEU A 483 15.68 -28.61 21.00
N SER A 484 14.86 -28.36 22.02
CA SER A 484 14.20 -29.39 22.83
C SER A 484 12.67 -29.30 22.68
N ASP A 485 11.96 -30.34 23.11
CA ASP A 485 10.50 -30.32 23.13
C ASP A 485 9.94 -29.14 23.93
N GLY A 486 8.97 -28.43 23.36
CA GLY A 486 8.28 -27.35 24.06
C GLY A 486 7.61 -26.32 23.15
N GLU A 487 6.97 -25.35 23.79
CA GLU A 487 6.40 -24.16 23.17
C GLU A 487 7.42 -23.03 23.22
N TYR A 488 7.64 -22.38 22.08
CA TYR A 488 8.59 -21.29 21.96
C TYR A 488 7.98 -20.10 21.23
N HIS A 489 8.40 -18.91 21.63
CA HIS A 489 8.21 -17.71 20.83
C HIS A 489 9.54 -17.35 20.17
N LEU A 490 9.46 -16.88 18.93
CA LEU A 490 10.63 -16.36 18.23
C LEU A 490 10.97 -14.98 18.80
N VAL A 491 12.21 -14.80 19.26
CA VAL A 491 12.70 -13.51 19.73
C VAL A 491 13.66 -12.95 18.70
N VAL A 492 13.43 -11.72 18.28
CA VAL A 492 14.30 -10.98 17.36
C VAL A 492 14.81 -9.73 18.06
N ARG A 493 16.14 -9.54 18.05
CA ARG A 493 16.81 -8.34 18.53
C ARG A 493 17.48 -7.63 17.38
N HIS A 494 17.17 -6.36 17.21
CA HIS A 494 17.78 -5.54 16.18
C HIS A 494 17.68 -4.06 16.55
N GLN A 495 18.73 -3.27 16.30
CA GLN A 495 18.76 -1.83 16.57
C GLN A 495 18.27 -1.44 17.98
N ASN A 496 18.79 -2.09 19.03
CA ASN A 496 18.38 -1.91 20.43
C ASN A 496 16.91 -2.24 20.75
N GLN A 497 16.14 -2.74 19.78
CA GLN A 497 14.79 -3.24 19.98
C GLN A 497 14.82 -4.75 20.16
N THR A 498 13.85 -5.26 20.92
CA THR A 498 13.60 -6.69 21.09
C THR A 498 12.11 -6.92 20.90
N VAL A 499 11.75 -7.80 19.98
CA VAL A 499 10.37 -8.22 19.74
C VAL A 499 10.26 -9.73 19.89
N GLU A 500 9.13 -10.18 20.43
CA GLU A 500 8.77 -11.58 20.59
C GLU A 500 7.54 -11.86 19.73
N SER A 501 7.51 -12.99 19.03
CA SER A 501 6.40 -13.31 18.13
C SER A 501 5.15 -13.69 18.91
N ASP A 502 3.98 -13.20 18.49
CA ASP A 502 2.69 -13.68 19.03
C ASP A 502 2.43 -15.16 18.71
N ALA A 503 2.97 -15.64 17.59
CA ALA A 503 2.86 -17.04 17.19
C ALA A 503 3.67 -17.93 18.15
N VAL A 504 3.02 -18.96 18.70
CA VAL A 504 3.66 -20.07 19.41
C VAL A 504 4.18 -21.07 18.39
N ILE A 505 5.45 -21.43 18.50
CA ILE A 505 6.12 -22.44 17.69
C ILE A 505 6.29 -23.68 18.55
N GLN A 506 5.58 -24.74 18.19
CA GLN A 506 5.74 -26.04 18.81
C GLN A 506 7.00 -26.71 18.28
N VAL A 507 7.94 -27.02 19.16
CA VAL A 507 9.10 -27.84 18.83
C VAL A 507 8.86 -29.25 19.36
N ALA A 508 8.97 -30.23 18.46
CA ALA A 508 8.88 -31.66 18.76
C ALA A 508 10.20 -32.32 18.32
N ALA A 509 11.21 -32.17 19.17
CA ALA A 509 12.55 -32.70 19.01
C ALA A 509 12.61 -34.21 19.23
N ASP A 510 12.15 -34.66 20.39
CA ASP A 510 12.23 -36.05 20.84
C ASP A 510 10.85 -36.70 20.97
N SER A 511 9.77 -35.93 20.80
CA SER A 511 8.39 -36.44 20.75
C SER A 511 7.74 -36.29 19.38
N ILE A 512 6.58 -36.93 19.26
CA ILE A 512 5.65 -36.78 18.15
C ILE A 512 4.26 -36.63 18.74
N GLN A 513 3.51 -35.65 18.26
CA GLN A 513 2.15 -35.38 18.70
C GLN A 513 1.21 -35.61 17.53
N ALA A 514 0.12 -36.34 17.79
CA ALA A 514 -1.01 -36.43 16.87
C ALA A 514 -2.20 -35.76 17.57
N THR A 515 -2.75 -34.71 16.97
CA THR A 515 -3.72 -33.81 17.62
C THR A 515 -5.13 -33.95 17.04
N GLY A 516 -5.28 -34.54 15.85
CA GLY A 516 -6.60 -34.76 15.27
C GLY A 516 -6.59 -35.53 13.95
N LEU A 517 -7.78 -36.01 13.57
CA LEU A 517 -8.05 -36.74 12.33
C LEU A 517 -9.14 -36.02 11.53
N GLU A 518 -8.96 -35.88 10.22
CA GLU A 518 -9.97 -35.34 9.32
C GLU A 518 -10.06 -36.17 8.02
N PRO A 519 -11.17 -36.90 7.80
CA PRO A 519 -12.25 -37.18 8.76
C PRO A 519 -11.79 -38.12 9.90
N ALA A 520 -12.45 -38.04 11.06
CA ALA A 520 -12.22 -38.98 12.18
C ALA A 520 -13.00 -40.31 12.05
N LYS A 521 -13.63 -40.52 10.90
CA LYS A 521 -14.36 -41.74 10.55
C LYS A 521 -14.34 -42.00 9.06
N GLY A 522 -14.52 -43.25 8.67
CA GLY A 522 -14.67 -43.61 7.26
C GLY A 522 -14.41 -45.07 6.95
N ALA A 523 -14.74 -45.44 5.73
CA ALA A 523 -14.54 -46.76 5.14
C ALA A 523 -13.06 -47.07 4.89
N ALA A 524 -12.75 -48.34 4.63
CA ALA A 524 -11.48 -48.72 4.00
C ALA A 524 -11.26 -47.93 2.69
N GLY A 525 -10.03 -47.44 2.48
CA GLY A 525 -9.67 -46.59 1.35
C GLY A 525 -9.94 -45.09 1.55
N THR A 526 -10.60 -44.68 2.63
CA THR A 526 -10.82 -43.25 2.95
C THR A 526 -9.48 -42.56 3.16
N ARG A 527 -9.30 -41.36 2.58
CA ARG A 527 -8.13 -40.52 2.84
C ARG A 527 -8.35 -39.73 4.12
N VAL A 528 -7.50 -39.96 5.11
CA VAL A 528 -7.54 -39.30 6.41
C VAL A 528 -6.31 -38.42 6.54
N ARG A 529 -6.51 -37.15 6.88
CA ARG A 529 -5.43 -36.26 7.29
C ARG A 529 -5.24 -36.38 8.80
N ILE A 530 -4.00 -36.62 9.22
CA ILE A 530 -3.60 -36.64 10.63
C ILE A 530 -2.87 -35.34 10.90
N TYR A 531 -3.41 -34.50 11.79
CA TYR A 531 -2.75 -33.28 12.25
C TYR A 531 -1.86 -33.57 13.44
N GLY A 532 -0.77 -32.82 13.59
CA GLY A 532 0.20 -33.08 14.65
C GLY A 532 1.44 -32.22 14.61
N CYS A 533 2.48 -32.67 15.32
CA CYS A 533 3.82 -32.10 15.27
C CYS A 533 4.89 -33.19 15.45
N GLY A 534 6.10 -32.98 14.92
CA GLY A 534 7.19 -33.95 15.02
C GLY A 534 7.28 -34.96 13.86
N PHE A 535 6.44 -34.81 12.83
CA PHE A 535 6.46 -35.67 11.65
C PHE A 535 7.69 -35.40 10.76
N SER A 536 8.13 -36.41 10.01
CA SER A 536 9.19 -36.26 9.01
C SER A 536 8.61 -35.72 7.69
N THR A 537 9.45 -35.09 6.87
CA THR A 537 9.08 -34.75 5.48
C THR A 537 9.18 -35.96 4.53
N ARG A 538 9.81 -37.07 4.98
CA ARG A 538 9.97 -38.30 4.18
C ARG A 538 8.84 -39.28 4.49
N LEU A 539 8.13 -39.72 3.45
CA LEU A 539 7.01 -40.67 3.60
C LEU A 539 7.44 -41.96 4.31
N GLY A 540 8.59 -42.53 3.93
CA GLY A 540 9.08 -43.81 4.43
C GLY A 540 9.50 -43.84 5.90
N ASP A 541 9.62 -42.68 6.54
CA ASP A 541 10.01 -42.61 7.96
C ASP A 541 8.82 -42.87 8.90
N HIS A 542 7.60 -42.94 8.37
CA HIS A 542 6.36 -43.06 9.15
C HIS A 542 5.84 -44.49 9.12
N THR A 543 5.47 -45.01 10.28
CA THR A 543 4.60 -46.17 10.42
C THR A 543 3.28 -45.70 11.03
N VAL A 544 2.23 -45.64 10.22
CA VAL A 544 0.87 -45.32 10.69
C VAL A 544 0.07 -46.59 10.77
N THR A 545 -0.60 -46.81 11.89
CA THR A 545 -1.38 -48.02 12.12
C THR A 545 -2.78 -47.73 12.62
N PHE A 546 -3.76 -48.49 12.15
CA PHE A 546 -5.15 -48.50 12.63
C PHE A 546 -5.37 -49.72 13.51
N ALA A 547 -6.38 -49.67 14.38
CA ALA A 547 -6.87 -50.86 15.06
C ALA A 547 -7.36 -51.89 14.03
N GLY A 548 -7.08 -53.17 14.28
CA GLY A 548 -7.52 -54.31 13.49
C GLY A 548 -8.03 -55.43 14.39
N LYS A 549 -8.70 -56.42 13.80
CA LYS A 549 -9.30 -57.53 14.54
C LYS A 549 -8.28 -58.37 15.32
N ASP A 550 -7.11 -58.61 14.72
CA ASP A 550 -6.04 -59.46 15.26
C ASP A 550 -4.76 -58.68 15.63
N GLY A 551 -4.88 -57.36 15.82
CA GLY A 551 -3.75 -56.49 16.15
C GLY A 551 -3.86 -55.10 15.53
N ARG A 552 -2.73 -54.54 15.08
CA ARG A 552 -2.69 -53.24 14.37
C ARG A 552 -2.40 -53.46 12.89
N VAL A 553 -3.03 -52.66 12.03
CA VAL A 553 -2.91 -52.76 10.56
C VAL A 553 -2.22 -51.52 10.00
N ASN A 554 -1.17 -51.70 9.20
CA ASN A 554 -0.41 -50.59 8.61
C ASN A 554 -1.25 -49.86 7.55
N ALA A 555 -1.25 -48.53 7.64
CA ALA A 555 -1.84 -47.63 6.65
C ALA A 555 -0.77 -47.06 5.72
N PRO A 556 -1.02 -47.01 4.40
CA PRO A 556 -0.12 -46.34 3.48
C PRO A 556 -0.15 -44.83 3.70
N VAL A 557 1.04 -44.24 3.87
CA VAL A 557 1.23 -42.80 3.98
C VAL A 557 1.38 -42.21 2.57
N LEU A 558 0.48 -41.29 2.23
CA LEU A 558 0.33 -40.70 0.90
C LEU A 558 1.00 -39.32 0.80
N ALA A 559 1.06 -38.57 1.89
CA ALA A 559 1.74 -37.27 1.99
C ALA A 559 2.23 -37.04 3.42
N ALA A 560 3.34 -36.31 3.57
CA ALA A 560 3.90 -35.96 4.87
C ALA A 560 4.48 -34.54 4.89
N THR A 561 4.19 -33.82 5.97
CA THR A 561 4.81 -32.56 6.36
C THR A 561 5.06 -32.62 7.88
N PRO A 562 5.88 -31.73 8.46
CA PRO A 562 6.10 -31.72 9.91
C PRO A 562 4.83 -31.56 10.76
N ALA A 563 3.76 -30.98 10.19
CA ALA A 563 2.52 -30.67 10.89
C ALA A 563 1.33 -31.57 10.50
N PHE A 564 1.41 -32.33 9.41
CA PHE A 564 0.35 -33.28 9.04
C PHE A 564 0.83 -34.43 8.15
N LEU A 565 0.12 -35.56 8.25
CA LEU A 565 0.19 -36.70 7.33
C LEU A 565 -1.13 -36.85 6.57
N VAL A 566 -1.08 -37.47 5.40
CA VAL A 566 -2.27 -38.00 4.73
C VAL A 566 -2.09 -39.50 4.56
N VAL A 567 -3.05 -40.28 5.04
CA VAL A 567 -3.03 -41.76 4.98
C VAL A 567 -4.30 -42.31 4.35
N SER A 568 -4.26 -43.56 3.89
CA SER A 568 -5.47 -44.30 3.50
C SER A 568 -5.87 -45.29 4.59
N VAL A 569 -7.15 -45.35 4.95
CA VAL A 569 -7.67 -46.36 5.88
C VAL A 569 -7.42 -47.77 5.30
N PRO A 570 -6.79 -48.71 6.02
CA PRO A 570 -6.55 -50.08 5.57
C PRO A 570 -7.84 -50.89 5.39
N LYS A 571 -7.79 -51.95 4.55
CA LYS A 571 -8.94 -52.86 4.32
C LYS A 571 -9.41 -53.55 5.61
N ASP A 572 -8.46 -53.99 6.44
CA ASP A 572 -8.73 -54.80 7.63
C ASP A 572 -8.81 -53.96 8.92
N ALA A 573 -8.97 -52.65 8.78
CA ALA A 573 -9.14 -51.75 9.92
C ALA A 573 -10.53 -51.95 10.57
N VAL A 574 -10.58 -51.82 11.89
CA VAL A 574 -11.80 -51.77 12.69
C VAL A 574 -11.82 -50.48 13.51
N SER A 575 -12.97 -50.11 14.06
CA SER A 575 -13.08 -48.93 14.94
C SER A 575 -12.13 -49.04 16.13
N GLY A 576 -11.36 -48.00 16.38
CA GLY A 576 -10.34 -47.94 17.41
C GLY A 576 -9.24 -46.94 17.08
N ASP A 577 -8.13 -47.02 17.80
CA ASP A 577 -7.11 -45.98 17.75
C ASP A 577 -6.23 -46.04 16.50
N VAL A 578 -5.87 -44.85 16.01
CA VAL A 578 -4.80 -44.59 15.04
C VAL A 578 -3.56 -44.15 15.81
N ILE A 579 -2.42 -44.73 15.48
CA ILE A 579 -1.12 -44.42 16.10
C ILE A 579 -0.12 -44.12 15.00
N VAL A 580 0.66 -43.06 15.19
CA VAL A 580 1.75 -42.66 14.30
C VAL A 580 3.07 -42.90 14.99
N THR A 581 4.00 -43.56 14.30
CA THR A 581 5.37 -43.76 14.76
C THR A 581 6.34 -43.19 13.73
N VAL A 582 7.36 -42.45 14.19
CA VAL A 582 8.47 -41.91 13.38
C VAL A 582 9.78 -42.26 14.06
N GLY A 583 10.53 -43.20 13.49
CA GLY A 583 11.68 -43.80 14.16
C GLY A 583 11.25 -44.58 15.41
N ASP A 584 11.77 -44.22 16.57
CA ASP A 584 11.42 -44.77 17.89
C ASP A 584 10.34 -43.96 18.63
N ARG A 585 9.92 -42.81 18.08
CA ARG A 585 8.95 -41.90 18.67
C ARG A 585 7.53 -42.28 18.25
N THR A 586 6.61 -42.42 19.21
CA THR A 586 5.22 -42.84 18.98
C THR A 586 4.24 -41.81 19.55
N SER A 587 3.18 -41.52 18.80
CA SER A 587 2.16 -40.55 19.21
C SER A 587 1.21 -41.14 20.25
N GLU A 588 0.52 -40.26 20.96
CA GLU A 588 -0.72 -40.64 21.64
C GLU A 588 -1.76 -41.19 20.63
N PRO A 589 -2.61 -42.13 21.04
CA PRO A 589 -3.64 -42.70 20.17
C PRO A 589 -4.75 -41.70 19.85
N LEU A 590 -5.20 -41.69 18.59
CA LEU A 590 -6.37 -40.93 18.14
C LEU A 590 -7.52 -41.87 17.76
N PRO A 591 -8.72 -41.74 18.33
CA PRO A 591 -9.83 -42.63 18.02
C PRO A 591 -10.32 -42.42 16.58
N PHE A 592 -10.57 -43.51 15.87
CA PHE A 592 -11.14 -43.52 14.53
C PHE A 592 -12.30 -44.51 14.44
N GLU A 593 -13.40 -44.11 13.81
CA GLU A 593 -14.57 -44.96 13.61
C GLU A 593 -14.58 -45.51 12.17
N VAL A 594 -14.51 -46.84 12.03
CA VAL A 594 -14.66 -47.49 10.73
C VAL A 594 -16.14 -47.63 10.41
N GLU A 595 -16.54 -47.12 9.26
CA GLU A 595 -17.94 -47.19 8.82
C GLU A 595 -18.28 -48.57 8.25
N GLU A 596 -19.15 -49.29 8.96
CA GLU A 596 -19.70 -50.60 8.59
C GLU A 596 -21.13 -50.50 8.03
N ALA A 597 -21.52 -51.50 7.25
CA ALA A 597 -22.86 -51.71 6.75
C ALA A 597 -23.32 -53.15 7.01
N ASN A 598 -24.60 -53.31 7.33
CA ASN A 598 -25.24 -54.61 7.43
C ASN A 598 -25.73 -55.04 6.04
N VAL A 599 -25.13 -56.09 5.50
CA VAL A 599 -25.47 -56.70 4.23
C VAL A 599 -26.25 -57.98 4.50
N THR A 600 -27.34 -58.21 3.76
CA THR A 600 -28.03 -59.49 3.81
C THR A 600 -27.78 -60.25 2.51
N ILE A 601 -27.17 -61.43 2.63
CA ILE A 601 -26.89 -62.34 1.52
C ILE A 601 -27.83 -63.52 1.62
N THR A 602 -28.71 -63.69 0.65
CA THR A 602 -29.62 -64.84 0.57
C THR A 602 -29.02 -65.87 -0.37
N TYR A 603 -28.85 -67.12 0.07
CA TYR A 603 -28.31 -68.17 -0.80
C TYR A 603 -28.88 -69.55 -0.46
N GLY A 604 -28.93 -70.45 -1.45
CA GLY A 604 -29.34 -71.84 -1.25
C GLY A 604 -29.60 -72.60 -2.53
N ASP A 605 -30.22 -73.76 -2.37
CA ASP A 605 -30.58 -74.67 -3.46
C ASP A 605 -31.88 -74.22 -4.13
N CYS A 606 -31.74 -73.85 -5.40
CA CYS A 606 -32.80 -73.28 -6.24
C CYS A 606 -33.22 -74.24 -7.35
N GLY A 607 -32.74 -75.48 -7.31
CA GLY A 607 -33.10 -76.56 -8.21
C GLY A 607 -34.47 -77.17 -7.92
N ALA A 608 -34.89 -78.08 -8.78
CA ALA A 608 -36.16 -78.79 -8.58
C ALA A 608 -36.09 -79.69 -7.34
N ALA A 609 -34.99 -80.44 -7.21
CA ALA A 609 -34.64 -81.14 -5.99
C ALA A 609 -34.10 -80.14 -4.93
N ASN A 610 -34.07 -80.57 -3.66
CA ASN A 610 -33.49 -79.78 -2.56
C ASN A 610 -32.47 -80.69 -1.87
N ASP A 611 -31.35 -80.89 -2.55
CA ASP A 611 -30.34 -81.90 -2.27
C ASP A 611 -28.90 -81.37 -2.37
N ASP A 612 -28.71 -80.11 -2.78
CA ASP A 612 -27.41 -79.45 -2.81
C ASP A 612 -27.06 -78.70 -1.52
N THR A 613 -25.78 -78.66 -1.16
CA THR A 613 -25.28 -77.84 -0.02
C THR A 613 -24.12 -76.94 -0.41
N PHE A 614 -24.08 -75.76 0.21
CA PHE A 614 -23.10 -74.72 -0.10
C PHE A 614 -22.49 -74.06 1.16
N ALA A 615 -21.25 -73.59 1.04
CA ALA A 615 -20.62 -72.69 2.01
C ALA A 615 -20.45 -71.28 1.43
N LEU A 616 -20.87 -70.28 2.20
CA LEU A 616 -20.77 -68.86 1.88
C LEU A 616 -19.54 -68.26 2.57
N TYR A 617 -18.73 -67.57 1.78
CA TYR A 617 -17.54 -66.87 2.22
C TYR A 617 -17.65 -65.38 1.91
N VAL A 618 -17.22 -64.53 2.83
CA VAL A 618 -17.03 -63.09 2.62
C VAL A 618 -15.59 -62.76 2.99
N ASP A 619 -14.85 -62.16 2.06
CA ASP A 619 -13.41 -61.89 2.16
C ASP A 619 -12.57 -63.09 2.62
N GLY A 620 -12.99 -64.29 2.20
CA GLY A 620 -12.31 -65.54 2.52
C GLY A 620 -12.68 -66.16 3.87
N ALA A 621 -13.42 -65.45 4.73
CA ALA A 621 -13.98 -66.01 5.96
C ALA A 621 -15.30 -66.74 5.68
N VAL A 622 -15.48 -67.94 6.25
CA VAL A 622 -16.77 -68.64 6.22
C VAL A 622 -17.76 -67.85 7.08
N VAL A 623 -18.82 -67.32 6.47
CA VAL A 623 -19.89 -66.62 7.20
C VAL A 623 -21.13 -67.50 7.38
N SER A 624 -21.31 -68.50 6.52
CA SER A 624 -22.38 -69.50 6.65
C SER A 624 -21.98 -70.79 5.93
N SER A 625 -22.42 -71.94 6.44
CA SER A 625 -22.24 -73.24 5.81
C SER A 625 -23.48 -74.08 6.03
N MET A 626 -23.97 -74.74 4.98
CA MET A 626 -25.19 -75.56 5.05
C MET A 626 -24.87 -76.94 5.64
N PRO A 627 -25.44 -77.30 6.80
CA PRO A 627 -25.28 -78.65 7.35
C PRO A 627 -26.18 -79.68 6.63
N ALA A 628 -27.22 -79.21 5.92
CA ALA A 628 -28.14 -80.00 5.11
C ALA A 628 -28.72 -79.15 3.97
N PRO A 629 -29.17 -79.75 2.87
CA PRO A 629 -29.73 -79.03 1.73
C PRO A 629 -30.90 -78.14 2.14
N SER A 630 -30.83 -76.87 1.75
CA SER A 630 -31.80 -75.86 2.19
C SER A 630 -32.18 -74.95 1.03
N ARG A 631 -33.49 -74.66 0.94
CA ARG A 631 -34.00 -73.56 0.12
C ARG A 631 -33.37 -72.24 0.55
N PRO A 632 -33.28 -71.24 -0.34
CA PRO A 632 -32.48 -70.05 -0.06
C PRO A 632 -32.93 -69.32 1.21
N PHE A 633 -31.96 -68.94 2.02
CA PHE A 633 -32.19 -68.27 3.30
C PHE A 633 -31.24 -67.08 3.48
N PRO A 634 -31.66 -66.03 4.20
CA PRO A 634 -30.86 -64.83 4.40
C PRO A 634 -29.79 -65.03 5.48
N VAL A 635 -28.60 -64.46 5.23
CA VAL A 635 -27.49 -64.34 6.19
C VAL A 635 -27.13 -62.87 6.33
N ALA A 636 -27.27 -62.33 7.55
CA ALA A 636 -26.83 -60.97 7.86
C ALA A 636 -25.31 -60.96 8.14
N VAL A 637 -24.59 -60.05 7.49
CA VAL A 637 -23.14 -59.89 7.61
C VAL A 637 -22.86 -58.40 7.82
N ASN A 638 -22.16 -58.06 8.90
CA ASN A 638 -21.57 -56.72 9.03
C ASN A 638 -20.23 -56.72 8.32
N VAL A 639 -20.09 -55.82 7.37
CA VAL A 639 -18.85 -55.60 6.62
C VAL A 639 -18.56 -54.12 6.58
N SER A 640 -17.30 -53.73 6.44
CA SER A 640 -16.96 -52.35 6.14
C SER A 640 -17.64 -51.90 4.83
N THR A 641 -17.78 -50.59 4.64
CA THR A 641 -18.20 -50.06 3.35
C THR A 641 -17.02 -50.10 2.37
N GLY A 642 -17.28 -50.26 1.08
CA GLY A 642 -16.25 -50.44 0.06
C GLY A 642 -16.31 -51.79 -0.66
N ALA A 643 -15.17 -52.24 -1.20
CA ALA A 643 -15.09 -53.41 -2.07
C ALA A 643 -14.84 -54.71 -1.28
N HIS A 644 -15.68 -55.72 -1.53
CA HIS A 644 -15.62 -57.03 -0.89
C HIS A 644 -15.66 -58.17 -1.90
N THR A 645 -15.10 -59.31 -1.52
CA THR A 645 -15.22 -60.55 -2.28
C THR A 645 -16.22 -61.49 -1.60
N VAL A 646 -17.22 -61.97 -2.33
CA VAL A 646 -18.15 -63.01 -1.86
C VAL A 646 -17.96 -64.28 -2.68
N SER A 647 -17.92 -65.44 -2.03
CA SER A 647 -17.83 -66.73 -2.74
C SER A 647 -18.81 -67.76 -2.21
N LEU A 648 -19.40 -68.54 -3.13
CA LEU A 648 -20.11 -69.78 -2.83
C LEU A 648 -19.20 -70.97 -3.20
N LEU A 649 -19.09 -71.95 -2.31
CA LEU A 649 -18.43 -73.22 -2.55
C LEU A 649 -19.47 -74.34 -2.53
N GLY A 650 -19.53 -75.16 -3.58
CA GLY A 650 -20.31 -76.40 -3.59
C GLY A 650 -19.73 -77.43 -2.63
N ILE A 651 -20.57 -77.99 -1.76
CA ILE A 651 -20.17 -79.03 -0.78
C ILE A 651 -20.68 -80.40 -1.26
N THR A 652 -21.98 -80.53 -1.53
CA THR A 652 -22.60 -81.76 -2.05
C THR A 652 -23.54 -81.45 -3.22
N ALA A 653 -23.51 -82.30 -4.25
CA ALA A 653 -24.47 -82.34 -5.35
C ALA A 653 -24.73 -83.81 -5.75
N PRO A 654 -25.77 -84.47 -5.22
CA PRO A 654 -25.95 -85.92 -5.34
C PRO A 654 -26.18 -86.45 -6.77
N ASP A 655 -26.71 -85.61 -7.66
CA ASP A 655 -26.98 -85.92 -9.06
C ASP A 655 -25.93 -85.34 -10.03
N ASP A 656 -24.79 -84.87 -9.49
CA ASP A 656 -23.73 -84.15 -10.20
C ASP A 656 -24.19 -82.81 -10.84
N VAL A 657 -25.34 -82.25 -10.41
CA VAL A 657 -25.89 -80.97 -10.88
C VAL A 657 -26.14 -80.02 -9.71
N GLY A 658 -25.13 -79.22 -9.35
CA GLY A 658 -25.23 -78.28 -8.22
C GLY A 658 -25.99 -77.01 -8.56
N THR A 659 -27.28 -76.94 -8.21
CA THR A 659 -28.18 -75.83 -8.52
C THR A 659 -28.22 -74.77 -7.43
N TYR A 660 -27.61 -73.62 -7.70
CA TYR A 660 -27.49 -72.54 -6.73
C TYR A 660 -28.28 -71.29 -7.14
N CYS A 661 -28.66 -70.50 -6.15
CA CYS A 661 -28.87 -69.07 -6.34
C CYS A 661 -28.39 -68.26 -5.15
N ILE A 662 -27.97 -67.02 -5.42
CA ILE A 662 -27.50 -66.04 -4.46
C ILE A 662 -28.10 -64.66 -4.79
N GLU A 663 -28.50 -63.92 -3.76
CA GLU A 663 -29.02 -62.57 -3.88
C GLU A 663 -28.35 -61.67 -2.83
N PHE A 664 -27.97 -60.46 -3.24
CA PHE A 664 -27.39 -59.45 -2.37
C PHE A 664 -28.43 -58.38 -2.10
N SER A 665 -28.65 -58.06 -0.82
CA SER A 665 -29.59 -57.02 -0.39
C SER A 665 -28.95 -56.09 0.65
N GLY A 666 -29.49 -54.87 0.73
CA GLY A 666 -28.81 -53.72 1.36
C GLY A 666 -28.24 -52.78 0.29
N ASN A 667 -27.32 -51.89 0.69
CA ASN A 667 -26.66 -50.98 -0.24
C ASN A 667 -25.50 -51.69 -0.96
N VAL A 668 -25.79 -52.71 -1.76
CA VAL A 668 -24.78 -53.55 -2.42
C VAL A 668 -24.90 -53.51 -3.94
N THR A 669 -23.78 -53.29 -4.63
CA THR A 669 -23.67 -53.36 -6.09
C THR A 669 -22.71 -54.48 -6.48
N VAL A 670 -23.15 -55.42 -7.31
CA VAL A 670 -22.26 -56.46 -7.86
C VAL A 670 -21.45 -55.86 -9.01
N ARG A 671 -20.12 -55.75 -8.85
CA ARG A 671 -19.23 -55.22 -9.90
C ARG A 671 -18.92 -56.26 -10.98
N SER A 672 -18.64 -57.49 -10.56
CA SER A 672 -18.26 -58.58 -11.47
C SER A 672 -18.46 -59.95 -10.82
N GLY A 673 -18.59 -60.98 -11.62
CA GLY A 673 -18.75 -62.37 -11.18
C GLY A 673 -19.62 -63.18 -12.15
N PRO A 674 -19.81 -64.48 -11.87
CA PRO A 674 -20.70 -65.34 -12.64
C PRO A 674 -22.17 -64.97 -12.43
N SER A 675 -23.08 -65.64 -13.14
CA SER A 675 -24.53 -65.53 -12.94
C SER A 675 -24.90 -65.74 -11.46
N LEU A 676 -25.88 -64.98 -10.97
CA LEU A 676 -26.37 -65.10 -9.59
C LEU A 676 -27.15 -66.40 -9.32
N SER A 677 -27.41 -67.20 -10.35
CA SER A 677 -27.95 -68.55 -10.25
C SER A 677 -27.42 -69.42 -11.38
N GLY A 678 -27.37 -70.74 -11.18
CA GLY A 678 -26.89 -71.71 -12.16
C GLY A 678 -26.98 -73.13 -11.63
N ASP A 679 -26.61 -74.09 -12.47
CA ASP A 679 -26.65 -75.55 -12.23
C ASP A 679 -25.26 -76.20 -12.24
N ASP A 680 -24.21 -75.38 -12.17
CA ASP A 680 -22.81 -75.77 -12.36
C ASP A 680 -21.94 -75.63 -11.10
N LEU A 681 -22.55 -75.58 -9.91
CA LEU A 681 -21.84 -75.45 -8.61
C LEU A 681 -21.75 -76.79 -7.87
N THR A 682 -21.14 -77.79 -8.51
CA THR A 682 -20.91 -79.12 -7.91
C THR A 682 -19.86 -79.08 -6.80
N ALA A 683 -19.70 -80.22 -6.09
CA ALA A 683 -18.77 -80.34 -4.97
C ALA A 683 -17.34 -79.89 -5.34
N GLY A 684 -16.81 -78.94 -4.57
CA GLY A 684 -15.47 -78.35 -4.77
C GLY A 684 -15.41 -77.18 -5.75
N VAL A 685 -16.45 -76.92 -6.55
CA VAL A 685 -16.52 -75.76 -7.44
C VAL A 685 -16.79 -74.50 -6.63
N ARG A 686 -16.09 -73.40 -6.96
CA ARG A 686 -16.24 -72.10 -6.31
C ARG A 686 -16.68 -71.04 -7.32
N LYS A 687 -17.71 -70.27 -6.96
CA LYS A 687 -18.16 -69.08 -7.69
C LYS A 687 -17.87 -67.86 -6.84
N THR A 688 -17.29 -66.82 -7.43
CA THR A 688 -16.81 -65.63 -6.72
C THR A 688 -17.29 -64.36 -7.39
N TRP A 689 -17.85 -63.45 -6.59
CA TRP A 689 -18.31 -62.12 -6.98
C TRP A 689 -17.47 -61.04 -6.31
N GLN A 690 -17.19 -59.97 -7.06
CA GLN A 690 -16.72 -58.70 -6.51
C GLN A 690 -17.93 -57.80 -6.30
N ILE A 691 -18.12 -57.32 -5.08
CA ILE A 691 -19.24 -56.45 -4.71
C ILE A 691 -18.70 -55.13 -4.13
N ASP A 692 -19.49 -54.08 -4.26
CA ASP A 692 -19.35 -52.83 -3.51
C ASP A 692 -20.47 -52.70 -2.50
N VAL A 693 -20.12 -52.34 -1.28
CA VAL A 693 -21.05 -52.04 -0.20
C VAL A 693 -21.00 -50.53 0.05
N GLY A 694 -22.11 -49.84 -0.22
CA GLY A 694 -22.25 -48.41 0.06
C GLY A 694 -22.60 -48.12 1.52
N ALA A 695 -22.36 -46.89 1.95
CA ALA A 695 -22.69 -46.43 3.30
C ALA A 695 -24.17 -46.64 3.65
N GLY A 696 -24.44 -47.19 4.83
CA GLY A 696 -25.79 -47.48 5.28
C GLY A 696 -26.52 -46.22 5.74
N THR A 697 -27.64 -45.88 5.10
CA THR A 697 -28.65 -45.02 5.75
C THR A 697 -29.46 -45.89 6.71
N GLY A 698 -29.55 -45.47 7.98
CA GLY A 698 -30.14 -46.26 9.07
C GLY A 698 -31.49 -46.95 8.77
N SER A 699 -31.60 -48.17 9.31
CA SER A 699 -32.79 -49.02 9.47
C SER A 699 -33.82 -49.04 8.33
N ALA A 700 -33.69 -49.99 7.40
CA ALA A 700 -34.81 -50.48 6.60
C ALA A 700 -35.28 -51.83 7.16
N LYS A 701 -36.58 -51.93 7.44
CA LYS A 701 -37.28 -53.13 7.91
C LYS A 701 -37.16 -54.26 6.86
N PRO A 702 -37.05 -55.55 7.23
CA PRO A 702 -36.89 -56.63 6.25
C PRO A 702 -38.16 -56.74 5.38
N GLY A 703 -38.02 -56.55 4.07
CA GLY A 703 -39.05 -56.90 3.08
C GLY A 703 -38.98 -58.40 2.74
N PRO A 704 -40.09 -59.05 2.34
CA PRO A 704 -40.10 -60.47 2.06
C PRO A 704 -39.26 -60.81 0.83
N ALA A 705 -38.46 -61.87 0.93
CA ALA A 705 -37.66 -62.44 -0.16
C ALA A 705 -38.55 -62.89 -1.33
N SER A 706 -38.21 -62.49 -2.55
CA SER A 706 -38.87 -62.95 -3.79
C SER A 706 -37.84 -63.58 -4.70
N ILE A 707 -37.69 -64.89 -4.61
CA ILE A 707 -36.96 -65.68 -5.61
C ILE A 707 -37.97 -66.13 -6.66
N ARG A 708 -37.95 -65.50 -7.84
CA ARG A 708 -38.72 -65.98 -8.99
C ARG A 708 -37.98 -67.15 -9.62
N GLY A 709 -38.46 -68.37 -9.38
CA GLY A 709 -38.06 -69.55 -10.14
C GLY A 709 -38.37 -69.37 -11.62
N GLN A 710 -37.36 -69.50 -12.48
CA GLN A 710 -37.57 -69.66 -13.91
C GLN A 710 -38.05 -71.09 -14.18
N THR A 711 -39.34 -71.25 -14.47
CA THR A 711 -39.84 -72.43 -15.16
C THR A 711 -39.67 -72.21 -16.67
N LYS A 712 -38.86 -73.06 -17.33
CA LYS A 712 -38.87 -73.19 -18.79
C LYS A 712 -40.13 -73.94 -19.22
N PRO A 713 -40.78 -73.61 -20.36
CA PRO A 713 -41.94 -74.34 -20.86
C PRO A 713 -41.49 -75.67 -21.49
N GLY A 714 -42.17 -76.75 -21.12
CA GLY A 714 -42.03 -78.07 -21.76
C GLY A 714 -42.55 -78.05 -23.19
N LEU A 715 -41.83 -78.75 -24.06
CA LEU A 715 -42.27 -79.19 -25.38
C LEU A 715 -43.23 -80.37 -25.22
N ASP A 716 -44.48 -80.18 -25.64
CA ASP A 716 -45.33 -81.26 -26.18
C ASP A 716 -45.81 -80.80 -27.56
N GLY A 717 -45.39 -81.54 -28.59
CA GLY A 717 -45.64 -81.28 -30.02
C GLY A 717 -44.58 -81.94 -30.89
#